data_AF-A0A3N2LYP1-F1
#
_entry.id   AF-A0A3N2LYP1-F1
#
_cell.length_a   1.000
_cell.length_b   1.000
_cell.length_c   1.000
_cell.angle_alpha   90.00
_cell.angle_beta   90.00
_cell.angle_gamma   90.00
#
_symmetry.space_group_name_H-M   'P 1'
#
loop_
_entity.id
_entity.type
_entity.pdbx_description
1 polymer ?
#
loop_
_entity_poly.entity_id
_entity_poly.type
_entity_poly.pdbx_seq_one_letter_code
_entity_poly.pdbx_strand_id
1 'polypeptide(L)'
;MKTNNIKSVAALFGLALLSSCGENAWNDKLDGFEVPPIYPDKVNSTYKITPEDYETISSLSANKSLATTDEEKSALASIAKNHCFSSEDEARKYLPAFLNSTSSPYYALNNGSSLSITYAISAPQNETINGYLSETAKGIEEYKLSEADYIAAWESDEDYINGFAPMLPAAGKIPAILKAAYPDAQEGDFIAVNYNEASENPIFGSVSGGDNEFKLSKVIKDVNVGDQLSISGIVTGISTRGFVVTDEAGSICYDKGNGFNDDAITIGAQVKVNGTVGVYNQCLQISADNSYEVVGTGEYTYPTSKAYTAEMVDAACASTENLLAEYVELPGTVTISGNYYNVVIEGATAQGSIYYAPDYIKAMLSDGLKCTLTGYFVAVSGKGKYFNILVTGVKDADGTASALATRAAVGTTATTAKNALYRFDGSKWATPSYSLILQPEDYAEMGQKYGNLSEELPETLLPIYLAKSLPYASDGDWEMVAYKYYGGGSTAYKANKFIKHEGAWTGNPVANEFTEQFNKIDGNWMFDPSMTITLPAGKNTEPSMSFYQACVNWVYENIDKPLGSDNIKSGKFYVTSYGNNEYYSGTSAYQGNVDLRPGTARSQYPAGYEGMSDEEIVENMEYRLCYEVMPGALSMLYPDAKAIEGLDVVYTINFFVYTGSTTEYTAVYKVVGPAKFEFVSCTFWEDGKSPLAK
;
A
#
# COMPACT_ATOMS: atom_id res chain seq x y z
N MET A 1 23.72 -21.56 -60.15
CA MET A 1 25.19 -21.43 -60.06
C MET A 1 25.50 -20.02 -59.57
N LYS A 2 26.34 -19.90 -58.53
CA LYS A 2 27.03 -18.70 -58.01
C LYS A 2 26.15 -17.67 -57.27
N THR A 3 26.14 -17.64 -55.93
CA THR A 3 27.06 -16.91 -55.01
C THR A 3 27.16 -15.41 -55.25
N ASN A 4 26.65 -14.60 -54.31
CA ASN A 4 27.48 -13.77 -53.42
C ASN A 4 26.66 -13.08 -52.31
N ASN A 5 27.11 -13.27 -51.07
CA ASN A 5 26.85 -12.40 -49.93
C ASN A 5 27.69 -11.12 -50.07
N ILE A 6 27.11 -9.94 -49.82
CA ILE A 6 27.83 -8.78 -49.29
C ILE A 6 26.98 -8.17 -48.16
N LYS A 7 27.62 -8.04 -47.00
CA LYS A 7 27.16 -7.38 -45.79
C LYS A 7 27.38 -5.86 -45.87
N SER A 8 26.68 -5.15 -44.98
CA SER A 8 27.14 -3.94 -44.27
C SER A 8 26.79 -2.55 -44.83
N VAL A 9 26.06 -1.80 -43.98
CA VAL A 9 26.20 -0.36 -43.69
C VAL A 9 25.72 0.63 -44.77
N ALA A 10 24.58 1.26 -44.49
CA ALA A 10 24.31 2.67 -44.81
C ALA A 10 23.22 3.20 -43.86
N ALA A 11 23.62 3.41 -42.60
CA ALA A 11 23.04 4.46 -41.79
C ALA A 11 23.59 5.81 -42.31
N LEU A 12 22.77 6.85 -42.23
CA LEU A 12 23.04 8.25 -42.56
C LEU A 12 23.04 8.60 -44.06
N PHE A 13 22.35 9.71 -44.35
CA PHE A 13 22.16 10.40 -45.64
C PHE A 13 21.00 9.93 -46.51
N GLY A 14 19.80 10.38 -46.11
CA GLY A 14 18.61 10.53 -46.94
C GLY A 14 17.69 11.67 -46.48
N LEU A 15 18.22 12.66 -45.74
CA LEU A 15 17.57 13.96 -45.51
C LEU A 15 17.97 14.90 -46.66
N ALA A 16 17.24 14.81 -47.77
CA ALA A 16 17.07 15.89 -48.75
C ALA A 16 16.10 15.39 -49.84
N LEU A 17 15.04 16.17 -50.09
CA LEU A 17 14.12 16.08 -51.25
C LEU A 17 12.91 15.14 -51.14
N LEU A 18 12.14 15.25 -50.06
CA LEU A 18 10.68 15.19 -50.17
C LEU A 18 10.09 16.51 -49.69
N SER A 19 10.23 17.50 -50.56
CA SER A 19 9.54 18.79 -50.47
C SER A 19 8.03 18.57 -50.33
N SER A 20 7.48 19.11 -49.25
CA SER A 20 6.10 19.58 -49.08
C SER A 20 5.04 18.94 -49.99
N CYS A 21 4.31 17.95 -49.46
CA CYS A 21 2.88 17.93 -49.76
C CYS A 21 2.24 18.97 -48.84
N GLY A 22 2.29 20.25 -49.23
CA GLY A 22 1.43 21.25 -48.60
C GLY A 22 -0.03 20.79 -48.76
N GLU A 23 -0.90 21.13 -47.80
CA GLU A 23 -2.32 20.73 -47.75
C GLU A 23 -3.13 21.10 -49.02
N ASN A 24 -2.51 21.82 -49.97
CA ASN A 24 -3.05 22.21 -51.27
C ASN A 24 -2.37 21.56 -52.49
N ALA A 25 -1.49 20.56 -52.33
CA ALA A 25 -0.69 19.99 -53.43
C ALA A 25 -1.50 19.29 -54.55
N TRP A 26 -2.82 19.21 -54.41
CA TRP A 26 -3.76 18.66 -55.38
C TRP A 26 -4.80 19.68 -55.90
N ASN A 27 -4.79 20.92 -55.39
CA ASN A 27 -5.89 21.89 -55.59
C ASN A 27 -5.73 22.74 -56.86
N ASP A 28 -4.54 22.77 -57.45
CA ASP A 28 -4.21 23.38 -58.74
C ASP A 28 -4.71 22.56 -59.97
N LYS A 29 -5.59 21.58 -59.72
CA LYS A 29 -6.29 20.78 -60.75
C LYS A 29 -7.81 21.02 -60.79
N LEU A 30 -8.34 21.95 -59.99
CA LEU A 30 -9.77 22.25 -59.93
C LEU A 30 -10.06 23.67 -60.42
N ASP A 31 -10.74 23.79 -61.57
CA ASP A 31 -11.18 25.08 -62.10
C ASP A 31 -12.23 25.72 -61.17
N GLY A 32 -11.97 26.95 -60.72
CA GLY A 32 -12.84 27.70 -59.81
C GLY A 32 -12.57 27.50 -58.32
N PHE A 33 -11.45 26.87 -57.95
CA PHE A 33 -11.03 26.81 -56.54
C PHE A 33 -10.53 28.17 -56.05
N GLU A 34 -11.30 28.82 -55.19
CA GLU A 34 -10.81 29.92 -54.36
C GLU A 34 -10.13 29.31 -53.12
N VAL A 35 -8.89 29.71 -52.85
CA VAL A 35 -8.17 29.30 -51.64
C VAL A 35 -9.03 29.71 -50.44
N PRO A 36 -9.54 28.76 -49.63
CA PRO A 36 -10.33 29.12 -48.47
C PRO A 36 -9.47 30.00 -47.55
N PRO A 37 -10.05 31.04 -46.92
CA PRO A 37 -9.32 31.83 -45.94
C PRO A 37 -8.76 30.93 -44.85
N ILE A 38 -7.54 31.21 -44.42
CA ILE A 38 -6.87 30.55 -43.29
C ILE A 38 -7.85 30.56 -42.12
N TYR A 39 -8.25 29.39 -41.63
CA TYR A 39 -9.10 29.27 -40.46
C TYR A 39 -8.33 29.79 -39.23
N PRO A 40 -8.74 30.93 -38.62
CA PRO A 40 -8.27 31.29 -37.29
C PRO A 40 -9.00 30.33 -36.32
N ASP A 41 -8.39 29.75 -35.30
CA ASP A 41 -7.50 30.32 -34.31
C ASP A 41 -6.44 29.29 -33.87
N LYS A 42 -5.17 29.69 -33.78
CA LYS A 42 -4.19 28.94 -33.00
C LYS A 42 -4.62 29.01 -31.54
N VAL A 43 -4.80 27.87 -30.89
CA VAL A 43 -5.27 27.83 -29.50
C VAL A 43 -4.08 27.57 -28.58
N ASN A 44 -3.93 28.40 -27.55
CA ASN A 44 -3.09 28.11 -26.39
C ASN A 44 -4.02 27.82 -25.21
N SER A 45 -4.00 26.58 -24.69
CA SER A 45 -4.87 26.18 -23.58
C SER A 45 -4.11 25.30 -22.58
N THR A 46 -4.61 25.26 -21.35
CA THR A 46 -4.18 24.29 -20.34
C THR A 46 -5.14 23.11 -20.32
N TYR A 47 -4.65 21.89 -20.09
CA TYR A 47 -5.48 20.71 -19.88
C TYR A 47 -4.90 19.83 -18.78
N LYS A 48 -5.76 19.29 -17.90
CA LYS A 48 -5.35 18.35 -16.85
C LYS A 48 -5.90 16.97 -17.18
N ILE A 49 -5.01 15.99 -17.27
CA ILE A 49 -5.37 14.59 -17.55
C ILE A 49 -6.26 14.06 -16.43
N THR A 50 -7.40 13.47 -16.78
CA THR A 50 -8.36 12.90 -15.82
C THR A 50 -8.13 11.40 -15.59
N PRO A 51 -8.72 10.79 -14.55
CA PRO A 51 -8.72 9.33 -14.37
C PRO A 51 -9.15 8.55 -15.63
N GLU A 52 -10.20 9.00 -16.32
CA GLU A 52 -10.73 8.38 -17.55
C GLU A 52 -9.77 8.53 -18.74
N ASP A 53 -9.02 9.64 -18.79
CA ASP A 53 -7.97 9.81 -19.80
C ASP A 53 -6.85 8.80 -19.59
N TYR A 54 -6.42 8.52 -18.35
CA TYR A 54 -5.41 7.48 -18.07
C TYR A 54 -5.86 6.09 -18.53
N GLU A 55 -7.14 5.76 -18.34
CA GLU A 55 -7.74 4.54 -18.86
C GLU A 55 -7.68 4.50 -20.40
N THR A 56 -8.04 5.61 -21.05
CA THR A 56 -7.97 5.76 -22.50
C THR A 56 -6.53 5.62 -23.00
N ILE A 57 -5.58 6.33 -22.39
CA ILE A 57 -4.15 6.30 -22.73
C ILE A 57 -3.59 4.87 -22.69
N SER A 58 -3.89 4.11 -21.64
CA SER A 58 -3.43 2.72 -21.48
C SER A 58 -4.01 1.76 -22.53
N SER A 59 -5.22 2.05 -23.02
CA SER A 59 -5.99 1.13 -23.86
C SER A 59 -5.86 1.42 -25.36
N LEU A 60 -5.37 2.60 -25.74
CA LEU A 60 -5.16 3.03 -27.13
C LEU A 60 -4.26 2.06 -27.90
N SER A 61 -4.70 1.67 -29.10
CA SER A 61 -3.96 0.78 -30.00
C SER A 61 -2.61 1.34 -30.42
N ALA A 62 -2.53 2.66 -30.63
CA ALA A 62 -1.28 3.35 -30.92
C ALA A 62 -0.26 3.19 -29.77
N ASN A 63 -0.67 3.42 -28.51
CA ASN A 63 0.21 3.25 -27.35
C ASN A 63 0.61 1.80 -27.11
N LYS A 64 -0.32 0.85 -27.30
CA LYS A 64 0.01 -0.58 -27.25
C LYS A 64 1.05 -0.99 -28.31
N SER A 65 1.06 -0.32 -29.46
CA SER A 65 2.05 -0.56 -30.51
C SER A 65 3.43 0.02 -30.18
N LEU A 66 3.48 1.05 -29.32
CA LEU A 66 4.73 1.66 -28.82
C LEU A 66 5.34 0.89 -27.63
N ALA A 67 4.57 0.02 -26.96
CA ALA A 67 5.02 -0.86 -25.89
C ALA A 67 5.47 -2.21 -26.47
N THR A 68 6.77 -2.33 -26.76
CA THR A 68 7.32 -3.47 -27.52
C THR A 68 7.80 -4.62 -26.63
N THR A 69 8.25 -4.30 -25.42
CA THR A 69 8.69 -5.26 -24.40
C THR A 69 7.56 -5.63 -23.43
N ASP A 70 7.70 -6.72 -22.69
CA ASP A 70 6.66 -7.13 -21.73
C ASP A 70 6.65 -6.22 -20.49
N GLU A 71 7.82 -5.65 -20.14
CA GLU A 71 7.97 -4.60 -19.15
C GLU A 71 7.21 -3.34 -19.56
N GLU A 72 7.39 -2.85 -20.79
CA GLU A 72 6.66 -1.67 -21.31
C GLU A 72 5.16 -1.89 -21.38
N LYS A 73 4.69 -3.10 -21.76
CA LYS A 73 3.26 -3.42 -21.79
C LYS A 73 2.66 -3.40 -20.38
N SER A 74 3.40 -3.93 -19.40
CA SER A 74 2.99 -3.93 -17.99
C SER A 74 2.98 -2.52 -17.41
N ALA A 75 3.96 -1.69 -17.76
CA ALA A 75 4.02 -0.28 -17.38
C ALA A 75 2.84 0.50 -17.98
N LEU A 76 2.58 0.35 -19.28
CA LEU A 76 1.42 0.96 -19.96
C LEU A 76 0.09 0.57 -19.31
N ALA A 77 -0.09 -0.70 -18.95
CA ALA A 77 -1.29 -1.16 -18.24
C ALA A 77 -1.42 -0.56 -16.83
N SER A 78 -0.30 -0.29 -16.16
CA SER A 78 -0.27 0.29 -14.82
C SER A 78 -0.70 1.76 -14.78
N ILE A 79 -0.58 2.48 -15.90
CA ILE A 79 -1.01 3.89 -16.01
C ILE A 79 -2.49 4.04 -15.64
N ALA A 80 -3.36 3.18 -16.17
CA ALA A 80 -4.79 3.22 -15.85
C ALA A 80 -5.08 2.87 -14.40
N LYS A 81 -4.37 1.87 -13.85
CA LYS A 81 -4.56 1.41 -12.46
C LYS A 81 -4.15 2.48 -11.45
N ASN A 82 -3.07 3.20 -11.74
CA ASN A 82 -2.46 4.13 -10.79
C ASN A 82 -2.88 5.58 -11.03
N HIS A 83 -3.56 5.86 -12.14
CA HIS A 83 -3.89 7.22 -12.61
C HIS A 83 -2.68 8.16 -12.65
N CYS A 84 -1.52 7.61 -13.03
CA CYS A 84 -0.27 8.34 -13.17
C CYS A 84 0.70 7.62 -14.11
N PHE A 85 1.64 8.37 -14.68
CA PHE A 85 2.80 7.83 -15.39
C PHE A 85 3.92 7.44 -14.41
N SER A 86 4.83 6.56 -14.84
CA SER A 86 6.02 6.18 -14.09
C SER A 86 7.15 7.23 -14.17
N SER A 87 7.17 8.04 -15.23
CA SER A 87 8.18 9.08 -15.49
C SER A 87 7.69 10.12 -16.51
N GLU A 88 8.41 11.26 -16.63
CA GLU A 88 8.16 12.28 -17.66
C GLU A 88 8.30 11.66 -19.06
N ASP A 89 9.30 10.80 -19.27
CA ASP A 89 9.56 10.16 -20.57
C ASP A 89 8.43 9.19 -20.98
N GLU A 90 7.85 8.47 -20.02
CA GLU A 90 6.66 7.65 -20.28
C GLU A 90 5.46 8.51 -20.69
N ALA A 91 5.24 9.65 -20.01
CA ALA A 91 4.19 10.59 -20.37
C ALA A 91 4.40 11.17 -21.77
N ARG A 92 5.62 11.65 -22.08
CA ARG A 92 6.01 12.16 -23.41
C ARG A 92 5.88 11.10 -24.51
N LYS A 93 6.06 9.83 -24.18
CA LYS A 93 5.89 8.71 -25.11
C LYS A 93 4.42 8.45 -25.47
N TYR A 94 3.50 8.51 -24.49
CA TYR A 94 2.13 8.03 -24.65
C TYR A 94 1.05 9.13 -24.78
N LEU A 95 1.29 10.34 -24.25
CA LEU A 95 0.37 11.48 -24.38
C LEU A 95 0.16 11.92 -25.84
N PRO A 96 1.18 11.96 -26.73
CA PRO A 96 0.98 12.34 -28.13
C PRO A 96 -0.10 11.51 -28.84
N ALA A 97 -0.14 10.19 -28.62
CA ALA A 97 -1.14 9.34 -29.24
C ALA A 97 -2.55 9.62 -28.72
N PHE A 98 -2.69 9.93 -27.43
CA PHE A 98 -3.97 10.32 -26.84
C PHE A 98 -4.45 11.66 -27.39
N LEU A 99 -3.58 12.68 -27.42
CA LEU A 99 -3.91 14.00 -27.96
C LEU A 99 -4.25 13.94 -29.46
N ASN A 100 -3.64 13.02 -30.21
CA ASN A 100 -3.95 12.74 -31.61
C ASN A 100 -5.07 11.70 -31.81
N SER A 101 -5.76 11.27 -30.77
CA SER A 101 -6.92 10.39 -30.88
C SER A 101 -8.20 11.21 -30.84
N THR A 102 -9.27 10.70 -31.46
CA THR A 102 -10.61 11.33 -31.39
C THR A 102 -11.20 11.36 -29.97
N SER A 103 -10.57 10.68 -29.01
CA SER A 103 -10.93 10.73 -27.60
C SER A 103 -10.45 12.01 -26.91
N SER A 104 -9.46 12.70 -27.47
CA SER A 104 -9.03 14.00 -26.96
C SER A 104 -9.94 15.12 -27.47
N PRO A 105 -10.39 16.05 -26.61
CA PRO A 105 -11.17 17.21 -27.05
C PRO A 105 -10.35 18.19 -27.94
N TYR A 106 -9.02 18.04 -27.96
CA TYR A 106 -8.10 18.89 -28.72
C TYR A 106 -7.57 18.24 -30.00
N TYR A 107 -8.12 17.08 -30.38
CA TYR A 107 -7.72 16.35 -31.58
C TYR A 107 -7.71 17.21 -32.85
N ALA A 108 -8.78 18.01 -33.02
CA ALA A 108 -9.07 18.77 -34.24
C ALA A 108 -8.48 20.18 -34.28
N LEU A 109 -7.59 20.54 -33.34
CA LEU A 109 -6.93 21.85 -33.37
C LEU A 109 -5.92 21.97 -34.52
N ASN A 110 -5.80 23.19 -35.05
CA ASN A 110 -4.94 23.52 -36.17
C ASN A 110 -3.44 23.50 -35.80
N ASN A 111 -2.59 23.31 -36.80
CA ASN A 111 -1.12 23.42 -36.66
C ASN A 111 -0.71 24.77 -36.05
N GLY A 112 0.26 24.72 -35.15
CA GLY A 112 0.72 25.86 -34.36
C GLY A 112 -0.12 26.16 -33.10
N SER A 113 -1.07 25.29 -32.75
CA SER A 113 -1.72 25.30 -31.42
C SER A 113 -0.80 24.69 -30.37
N SER A 114 -0.94 25.15 -29.12
CA SER A 114 -0.13 24.69 -27.98
C SER A 114 -1.02 24.28 -26.81
N LEU A 115 -0.67 23.19 -26.14
CA LEU A 115 -1.33 22.74 -24.92
C LEU A 115 -0.31 22.60 -23.80
N SER A 116 -0.62 23.22 -22.66
CA SER A 116 0.07 22.97 -21.40
C SER A 116 -0.67 21.86 -20.66
N ILE A 117 -0.12 20.64 -20.73
CA ILE A 117 -0.73 19.43 -20.19
C ILE A 117 -0.22 19.19 -18.79
N THR A 118 -1.13 19.17 -17.82
CA THR A 118 -0.86 18.76 -16.44
C THR A 118 -1.21 17.29 -16.26
N TYR A 119 -0.25 16.49 -15.85
CA TYR A 119 -0.39 15.05 -15.63
C TYR A 119 0.35 14.64 -14.37
N ALA A 120 0.05 13.44 -13.88
CA ALA A 120 0.56 12.93 -12.63
C ALA A 120 1.67 11.92 -12.91
N ILE A 121 2.81 12.05 -12.23
CA ILE A 121 3.87 11.05 -12.20
C ILE A 121 3.88 10.45 -10.80
N SER A 122 3.98 9.13 -10.69
CA SER A 122 4.18 8.47 -9.40
C SER A 122 5.36 9.13 -8.69
N ALA A 123 5.19 9.64 -7.46
CA ALA A 123 6.27 10.36 -6.77
C ALA A 123 7.60 9.59 -6.86
N PRO A 124 8.74 10.26 -7.07
CA PRO A 124 10.04 9.60 -7.18
C PRO A 124 10.27 8.76 -5.94
N GLN A 125 10.13 7.45 -6.11
CA GLN A 125 10.27 6.50 -5.03
C GLN A 125 11.76 6.27 -4.86
N ASN A 126 12.28 6.42 -3.64
CA ASN A 126 13.61 5.96 -3.29
C ASN A 126 13.75 4.49 -3.77
N GLU A 127 14.83 4.15 -4.50
CA GLU A 127 15.05 2.80 -5.05
C GLU A 127 14.88 1.70 -3.99
N THR A 128 15.25 1.99 -2.74
CA THR A 128 15.07 1.11 -1.59
C THR A 128 13.59 0.80 -1.30
N ILE A 129 12.69 1.78 -1.49
CA ILE A 129 11.24 1.62 -1.30
C ILE A 129 10.63 0.75 -2.42
N ASN A 130 11.07 0.93 -3.66
CA ASN A 130 10.66 0.08 -4.78
C ASN A 130 11.11 -1.38 -4.58
N GLY A 131 12.31 -1.58 -4.04
CA GLY A 131 12.80 -2.90 -3.63
C GLY A 131 11.81 -3.59 -2.68
N TYR A 132 11.45 -2.93 -1.58
CA TYR A 132 10.53 -3.52 -0.59
C TYR A 132 9.10 -3.76 -1.11
N LEU A 133 8.59 -2.90 -1.99
CA LEU A 133 7.31 -3.13 -2.65
C LEU A 133 7.35 -4.33 -3.61
N SER A 134 8.43 -4.48 -4.37
CA SER A 134 8.62 -5.64 -5.26
C SER A 134 8.78 -6.95 -4.49
N GLU A 135 9.38 -6.89 -3.30
CA GLU A 135 9.56 -8.03 -2.41
C GLU A 135 8.24 -8.50 -1.81
N THR A 136 7.44 -7.59 -1.24
CA THR A 136 6.13 -7.93 -0.68
C THR A 136 5.09 -8.34 -1.74
N ALA A 137 5.27 -7.92 -3.00
CA ALA A 137 4.45 -8.38 -4.12
C ALA A 137 4.60 -9.89 -4.41
N LYS A 138 5.68 -10.54 -3.94
CA LYS A 138 5.84 -12.01 -3.99
C LYS A 138 4.85 -12.73 -3.05
N GLY A 139 4.20 -12.00 -2.14
CA GLY A 139 3.35 -12.53 -1.09
C GLY A 139 4.05 -12.53 0.26
N ILE A 140 3.25 -12.51 1.33
CA ILE A 140 3.75 -12.62 2.71
C ILE A 140 3.17 -13.92 3.27
N GLU A 141 4.04 -14.89 3.53
CA GLU A 141 3.60 -16.16 4.12
C GLU A 141 3.30 -15.99 5.62
N GLU A 142 2.33 -16.78 6.09
CA GLU A 142 1.95 -16.83 7.50
C GLU A 142 2.70 -17.98 8.19
N TYR A 143 3.41 -17.67 9.27
CA TYR A 143 4.02 -18.67 10.14
C TYR A 143 3.42 -18.57 11.55
N LYS A 144 2.62 -19.56 11.92
CA LYS A 144 2.03 -19.63 13.26
C LYS A 144 2.89 -20.53 14.14
N LEU A 145 3.42 -19.98 15.24
CA LEU A 145 4.22 -20.76 16.17
C LEU A 145 3.39 -21.89 16.77
N SER A 146 3.96 -23.08 16.71
CA SER A 146 3.45 -24.29 17.34
C SER A 146 4.00 -24.45 18.76
N GLU A 147 3.41 -25.38 19.52
CA GLU A 147 3.93 -25.81 20.82
C GLU A 147 5.40 -26.26 20.73
N ALA A 148 5.77 -26.98 19.65
CA ALA A 148 7.14 -27.42 19.43
C ALA A 148 8.12 -26.26 19.27
N ASP A 149 7.69 -25.15 18.65
CA ASP A 149 8.51 -23.95 18.50
C ASP A 149 8.75 -23.27 19.86
N TYR A 150 7.73 -23.26 20.73
CA TYR A 150 7.88 -22.74 22.09
C TYR A 150 8.78 -23.62 22.94
N ILE A 151 8.60 -24.95 22.91
CA ILE A 151 9.50 -25.91 23.59
C ILE A 151 10.96 -25.68 23.16
N ALA A 152 11.19 -25.53 21.85
CA ALA A 152 12.51 -25.24 21.31
C ALA A 152 13.06 -23.87 21.76
N ALA A 153 12.19 -22.84 21.82
CA ALA A 153 12.59 -21.50 22.25
C ALA A 153 12.95 -21.41 23.73
N TRP A 154 12.16 -22.08 24.58
CA TRP A 154 12.37 -22.23 26.02
C TRP A 154 13.48 -23.23 26.36
N GLU A 155 13.93 -24.02 25.37
CA GLU A 155 14.96 -25.04 25.51
C GLU A 155 14.59 -26.09 26.58
N SER A 156 13.29 -26.33 26.77
CA SER A 156 12.73 -27.23 27.78
C SER A 156 11.38 -27.78 27.32
N ASP A 157 11.17 -29.09 27.49
CA ASP A 157 9.88 -29.76 27.26
C ASP A 157 9.02 -29.87 28.53
N GLU A 158 9.52 -29.38 29.67
CA GLU A 158 8.82 -29.35 30.96
C GLU A 158 8.57 -27.91 31.46
N ASP A 159 9.55 -27.02 31.29
CA ASP A 159 9.55 -25.65 31.80
C ASP A 159 9.34 -24.65 30.65
N TYR A 160 8.14 -24.69 30.06
CA TYR A 160 7.77 -23.77 28.99
C TYR A 160 6.30 -23.35 29.09
N ILE A 161 5.97 -22.23 28.46
CA ILE A 161 4.59 -21.83 28.16
C ILE A 161 4.43 -21.72 26.65
N ASN A 162 3.19 -21.85 26.16
CA ASN A 162 2.85 -21.62 24.75
C ASN A 162 2.82 -20.12 24.42
N GLY A 163 3.92 -19.42 24.71
CA GLY A 163 4.14 -18.00 24.48
C GLY A 163 5.54 -17.53 24.88
N PHE A 164 5.89 -16.32 24.44
CA PHE A 164 7.05 -15.58 24.92
C PHE A 164 6.71 -14.79 26.18
N ALA A 165 7.74 -14.39 26.93
CA ALA A 165 7.60 -13.65 28.18
C ALA A 165 8.76 -12.64 28.34
N PRO A 166 8.72 -11.71 29.30
CA PRO A 166 9.80 -10.74 29.48
C PRO A 166 11.22 -11.35 29.63
N MET A 167 11.34 -12.55 30.22
CA MET A 167 12.60 -13.28 30.34
C MET A 167 13.04 -13.98 29.04
N LEU A 168 12.09 -14.21 28.13
CA LEU A 168 12.31 -14.85 26.84
C LEU A 168 11.61 -14.04 25.73
N PRO A 169 12.09 -12.83 25.39
CA PRO A 169 11.39 -11.97 24.44
C PRO A 169 11.32 -12.57 23.03
N ALA A 170 10.18 -12.41 22.37
CA ALA A 170 9.92 -12.91 21.02
C ALA A 170 11.01 -12.49 20.01
N ALA A 171 11.42 -11.22 20.04
CA ALA A 171 12.46 -10.66 19.16
C ALA A 171 13.83 -11.35 19.31
N GLY A 172 14.10 -11.98 20.45
CA GLY A 172 15.35 -12.70 20.71
C GLY A 172 15.35 -14.15 20.21
N LYS A 173 14.18 -14.75 19.95
CA LYS A 173 14.05 -16.18 19.64
C LYS A 173 13.45 -16.46 18.26
N ILE A 174 12.47 -15.67 17.82
CA ILE A 174 11.81 -15.86 16.52
C ILE A 174 12.79 -15.89 15.33
N PRO A 175 13.84 -15.04 15.25
CA PRO A 175 14.78 -15.12 14.13
C PRO A 175 15.46 -16.49 13.94
N ALA A 176 15.75 -17.19 15.04
CA ALA A 176 16.34 -18.53 14.99
C ALA A 176 15.32 -19.59 14.57
N ILE A 177 14.07 -19.46 15.04
CA ILE A 177 12.94 -20.33 14.64
C ILE A 177 12.70 -20.20 13.13
N LEU A 178 12.60 -18.97 12.62
CA LEU A 178 12.40 -18.71 11.19
C LEU A 178 13.57 -19.22 10.36
N LYS A 179 14.81 -19.10 10.84
CA LYS A 179 15.98 -19.65 10.15
C LYS A 179 15.92 -21.18 10.03
N ALA A 180 15.37 -21.87 11.03
CA ALA A 180 15.17 -23.32 10.99
C ALA A 180 13.99 -23.72 10.10
N ALA A 181 12.89 -22.96 10.15
CA ALA A 181 11.68 -23.22 9.35
C ALA A 181 11.87 -22.90 7.86
N TYR A 182 12.68 -21.90 7.54
CA TYR A 182 12.93 -21.41 6.18
C TYR A 182 14.43 -21.42 5.85
N PRO A 183 15.05 -22.61 5.70
CA PRO A 183 16.49 -22.74 5.46
C PRO A 183 16.91 -22.19 4.08
N ASP A 184 15.99 -22.15 3.12
CA ASP A 184 16.21 -21.72 1.74
C ASP A 184 15.72 -20.28 1.47
N ALA A 185 15.49 -19.49 2.53
CA ALA A 185 15.03 -18.11 2.42
C ALA A 185 15.97 -17.24 1.57
N GLN A 186 15.39 -16.40 0.73
CA GLN A 186 16.08 -15.45 -0.12
C GLN A 186 16.03 -14.05 0.46
N GLU A 187 17.04 -13.22 0.17
CA GLU A 187 17.01 -11.82 0.57
C GLU A 187 15.73 -11.14 0.06
N GLY A 188 15.04 -10.45 0.97
CA GLY A 188 13.76 -9.81 0.68
C GLY A 188 12.54 -10.68 0.92
N ASP A 189 12.67 -11.93 1.36
CA ASP A 189 11.51 -12.72 1.77
C ASP A 189 10.89 -12.15 3.05
N PHE A 190 9.56 -12.16 3.12
CA PHE A 190 8.77 -11.66 4.24
C PHE A 190 7.90 -12.76 4.85
N ILE A 191 7.92 -12.85 6.19
CA ILE A 191 7.07 -13.77 6.96
C ILE A 191 6.29 -12.96 8.00
N ALA A 192 4.97 -13.13 8.01
CA ALA A 192 4.10 -12.68 9.08
C ALA A 192 4.02 -13.79 10.14
N VAL A 193 4.57 -13.52 11.32
CA VAL A 193 4.65 -14.47 12.42
C VAL A 193 3.53 -14.23 13.41
N ASN A 194 2.75 -15.27 13.71
CA ASN A 194 1.72 -15.27 14.73
C ASN A 194 2.20 -16.05 15.95
N TYR A 195 2.26 -15.39 17.10
CA TYR A 195 2.75 -15.96 18.35
C TYR A 195 1.91 -15.48 19.53
N ASN A 196 2.16 -16.05 20.70
CA ASN A 196 1.55 -15.69 21.95
C ASN A 196 2.58 -15.00 22.84
N GLU A 197 2.17 -14.00 23.60
CA GLU A 197 3.04 -13.26 24.53
C GLU A 197 2.34 -13.07 25.87
N ALA A 198 3.06 -13.40 26.94
CA ALA A 198 2.72 -13.11 28.32
C ALA A 198 3.29 -11.76 28.77
N SER A 199 2.51 -11.01 29.55
CA SER A 199 2.98 -9.76 30.18
C SER A 199 3.89 -10.00 31.38
N GLU A 200 3.88 -11.21 31.93
CA GLU A 200 4.64 -11.60 33.10
C GLU A 200 5.48 -12.86 32.81
N ASN A 201 6.49 -13.06 33.64
CA ASN A 201 7.36 -14.22 33.54
C ASN A 201 6.68 -15.47 34.12
N PRO A 202 6.65 -16.60 33.40
CA PRO A 202 6.24 -17.87 34.00
C PRO A 202 7.19 -18.26 35.13
N ILE A 203 6.62 -18.88 36.18
CA ILE A 203 7.37 -19.43 37.29
C ILE A 203 7.48 -20.94 37.05
N PHE A 204 8.71 -21.40 36.81
CA PHE A 204 9.03 -22.80 36.57
C PHE A 204 9.60 -23.45 37.84
N GLY A 205 9.25 -24.71 38.07
CA GLY A 205 9.55 -25.43 39.30
C GLY A 205 8.46 -25.33 40.38
N SER A 206 8.46 -26.30 41.28
CA SER A 206 7.52 -26.34 42.41
C SER A 206 7.76 -25.15 43.33
N VAL A 207 6.75 -24.29 43.47
CA VAL A 207 6.61 -23.34 44.58
C VAL A 207 6.55 -24.11 45.90
N SER A 208 7.71 -24.48 46.42
CA SER A 208 7.88 -24.80 47.84
C SER A 208 8.02 -23.48 48.60
N GLY A 209 6.87 -22.85 48.88
CA GLY A 209 6.87 -21.62 49.67
C GLY A 209 5.55 -20.87 49.70
N GLY A 210 4.48 -21.49 50.23
CA GLY A 210 3.28 -20.78 50.65
C GLY A 210 2.05 -21.67 50.85
N ASP A 211 1.99 -22.42 51.95
CA ASP A 211 0.82 -23.00 52.67
C ASP A 211 -0.44 -23.51 51.94
N ASN A 212 -0.48 -23.67 50.61
CA ASN A 212 -1.63 -24.20 49.88
C ASN A 212 -1.19 -25.23 48.83
N GLU A 213 -0.76 -26.39 49.31
CA GLU A 213 -0.71 -27.61 48.50
C GLU A 213 -2.12 -27.86 47.91
N PHE A 214 -2.24 -27.89 46.57
CA PHE A 214 -3.52 -28.21 45.92
C PHE A 214 -3.91 -29.64 46.30
N LYS A 215 -4.98 -29.76 47.09
CA LYS A 215 -5.55 -31.05 47.53
C LYS A 215 -6.89 -31.23 46.86
N LEU A 216 -7.07 -32.41 46.25
CA LEU A 216 -8.36 -32.81 45.73
C LEU A 216 -9.38 -32.80 46.86
N SER A 217 -10.56 -32.26 46.59
CA SER A 217 -11.70 -32.37 47.50
C SER A 217 -12.23 -33.80 47.51
N LYS A 218 -13.16 -34.08 48.42
CA LYS A 218 -13.89 -35.33 48.47
C LYS A 218 -15.39 -35.08 48.67
N VAL A 219 -15.97 -34.26 47.80
CA VAL A 219 -17.31 -33.69 47.95
C VAL A 219 -18.28 -34.11 46.86
N ILE A 220 -17.82 -34.74 45.77
CA ILE A 220 -18.69 -35.13 44.64
C ILE A 220 -19.56 -36.37 44.95
N LYS A 221 -19.18 -37.19 45.94
CA LYS A 221 -19.90 -38.42 46.28
C LYS A 221 -21.21 -38.13 47.03
N ASP A 222 -22.26 -38.89 46.73
CA ASP A 222 -23.57 -38.87 47.40
C ASP A 222 -24.31 -37.51 47.35
N VAL A 223 -24.01 -36.68 46.34
CA VAL A 223 -24.59 -35.34 46.16
C VAL A 223 -26.02 -35.39 45.62
N ASN A 224 -26.85 -34.43 46.05
CA ASN A 224 -28.24 -34.29 45.66
C ASN A 224 -28.50 -32.95 44.97
N VAL A 225 -29.61 -32.86 44.25
CA VAL A 225 -30.04 -31.61 43.60
C VAL A 225 -30.23 -30.51 44.66
N GLY A 226 -29.61 -29.35 44.42
CA GLY A 226 -29.63 -28.19 45.30
C GLY A 226 -28.42 -28.07 46.22
N ASP A 227 -27.57 -29.09 46.33
CA ASP A 227 -26.37 -29.03 47.16
C ASP A 227 -25.38 -27.98 46.62
N GLN A 228 -24.75 -27.23 47.52
CA GLN A 228 -23.68 -26.29 47.20
C GLN A 228 -22.34 -27.00 47.33
N LEU A 229 -21.57 -27.09 46.24
CA LEU A 229 -20.25 -27.72 46.23
C LEU A 229 -19.16 -26.67 46.04
N SER A 230 -18.07 -26.87 46.78
CA SER A 230 -16.76 -26.27 46.54
C SER A 230 -15.79 -27.40 46.22
N ILE A 231 -15.64 -27.68 44.93
CA ILE A 231 -14.85 -28.79 44.41
C ILE A 231 -13.45 -28.28 44.15
N SER A 232 -12.44 -28.94 44.69
CA SER A 232 -11.05 -28.82 44.22
C SER A 232 -10.74 -30.09 43.45
N GLY A 233 -10.71 -30.01 42.12
CA GLY A 233 -10.69 -31.19 41.26
C GLY A 233 -9.81 -31.00 40.03
N ILE A 234 -9.64 -32.05 39.25
CA ILE A 234 -8.91 -32.02 37.98
C ILE A 234 -9.91 -32.11 36.83
N VAL A 235 -9.65 -31.38 35.75
CA VAL A 235 -10.38 -31.49 34.50
C VAL A 235 -9.98 -32.79 33.80
N THR A 236 -10.96 -33.67 33.57
CA THR A 236 -10.72 -35.01 33.04
C THR A 236 -11.54 -35.30 31.77
N GLY A 237 -12.34 -34.36 31.29
CA GLY A 237 -13.05 -34.48 30.03
C GLY A 237 -13.53 -33.13 29.56
N ILE A 238 -13.54 -32.88 28.25
CA ILE A 238 -13.95 -31.58 27.68
C ILE A 238 -15.02 -31.81 26.61
N SER A 239 -16.01 -30.93 26.58
CA SER A 239 -17.03 -30.83 25.54
C SER A 239 -17.16 -29.38 25.08
N THR A 240 -17.87 -29.14 23.99
CA THR A 240 -18.19 -27.77 23.52
C THR A 240 -19.19 -27.02 24.42
N ARG A 241 -19.56 -27.61 25.56
CA ARG A 241 -20.46 -27.03 26.56
C ARG A 241 -19.84 -26.86 27.94
N GLY A 242 -18.66 -27.42 28.18
CA GLY A 242 -18.01 -27.41 29.49
C GLY A 242 -17.09 -28.60 29.65
N PHE A 243 -16.93 -29.07 30.89
CA PHE A 243 -15.92 -30.07 31.23
C PHE A 243 -16.34 -30.99 32.38
N VAL A 244 -15.71 -32.15 32.49
CA VAL A 244 -15.82 -33.03 33.66
C VAL A 244 -14.74 -32.65 34.66
N VAL A 245 -15.15 -32.39 35.90
CA VAL A 245 -14.24 -32.23 37.04
C VAL A 245 -14.28 -33.47 37.91
N THR A 246 -13.11 -33.96 38.30
CA THR A 246 -12.92 -35.14 39.14
C THR A 246 -12.18 -34.78 40.42
N ASP A 247 -12.73 -35.21 41.56
CA ASP A 247 -12.08 -35.11 42.87
C ASP A 247 -11.78 -36.51 43.45
N GLU A 248 -11.39 -36.64 44.72
CA GLU A 248 -11.09 -37.96 45.31
C GLU A 248 -12.31 -38.87 45.43
N ALA A 249 -13.53 -38.33 45.30
CA ALA A 249 -14.78 -39.03 45.55
C ALA A 249 -15.52 -39.45 44.27
N GLY A 250 -15.34 -38.71 43.17
CA GLY A 250 -15.99 -39.02 41.90
C GLY A 250 -15.87 -37.91 40.86
N SER A 251 -16.69 -38.01 39.81
CA SER A 251 -16.72 -37.05 38.69
C SER A 251 -18.10 -36.42 38.55
N ILE A 252 -18.13 -35.15 38.17
CA ILE A 252 -19.36 -34.43 37.82
C ILE A 252 -19.13 -33.50 36.63
N CYS A 253 -20.15 -33.33 35.79
CA CYS A 253 -20.07 -32.42 34.65
C CYS A 253 -20.31 -30.98 35.10
N TYR A 254 -19.50 -30.04 34.62
CA TYR A 254 -19.76 -28.62 34.63
C TYR A 254 -20.28 -28.23 33.24
N ASP A 255 -21.55 -27.86 33.12
CA ASP A 255 -22.20 -27.48 31.85
C ASP A 255 -22.54 -25.98 31.86
N LYS A 256 -21.81 -25.21 31.05
CA LYS A 256 -22.01 -23.76 30.87
C LYS A 256 -23.03 -23.45 29.77
N GLY A 257 -23.55 -24.46 29.08
CA GLY A 257 -24.40 -24.28 27.90
C GLY A 257 -23.60 -24.17 26.60
N ASN A 258 -24.29 -23.88 25.50
CA ASN A 258 -23.64 -23.82 24.18
C ASN A 258 -22.60 -22.70 24.10
N GLY A 259 -21.47 -22.96 23.43
CA GLY A 259 -20.44 -21.97 23.16
C GLY A 259 -19.38 -21.84 24.25
N PHE A 260 -19.19 -22.89 25.06
CA PHE A 260 -18.07 -22.96 25.99
C PHE A 260 -16.75 -23.02 25.20
N ASN A 261 -15.90 -22.01 25.42
CA ASN A 261 -14.57 -21.92 24.84
C ASN A 261 -13.66 -21.21 25.85
N ASP A 262 -12.93 -22.00 26.63
CA ASP A 262 -11.95 -21.50 27.59
C ASP A 262 -10.65 -22.29 27.44
N ASP A 263 -9.63 -21.63 26.89
CA ASP A 263 -8.34 -22.24 26.58
C ASP A 263 -7.56 -22.65 27.85
N ALA A 264 -7.91 -22.12 29.03
CA ALA A 264 -7.33 -22.53 30.30
C ALA A 264 -7.89 -23.89 30.80
N ILE A 265 -8.99 -24.35 30.23
CA ILE A 265 -9.60 -25.65 30.57
C ILE A 265 -9.04 -26.70 29.62
N THR A 266 -7.92 -27.29 30.04
CA THR A 266 -7.27 -28.44 29.40
C THR A 266 -7.45 -29.69 30.24
N ILE A 267 -7.30 -30.88 29.65
CA ILE A 267 -7.19 -32.12 30.42
C ILE A 267 -5.98 -31.99 31.36
N GLY A 268 -6.16 -32.29 32.64
CA GLY A 268 -5.14 -32.11 33.68
C GLY A 268 -5.16 -30.74 34.39
N ALA A 269 -6.01 -29.79 33.98
CA ALA A 269 -6.15 -28.53 34.69
C ALA A 269 -6.70 -28.76 36.12
N GLN A 270 -6.05 -28.19 37.12
CA GLN A 270 -6.52 -28.16 38.51
C GLN A 270 -7.49 -27.00 38.65
N VAL A 271 -8.72 -27.27 39.07
CA VAL A 271 -9.80 -26.30 39.13
C VAL A 271 -10.44 -26.26 40.51
N LYS A 272 -10.83 -25.06 40.93
CA LYS A 272 -11.79 -24.85 42.02
C LYS A 272 -13.14 -24.51 41.43
N VAL A 273 -14.10 -25.40 41.53
CA VAL A 273 -15.48 -25.20 41.04
C VAL A 273 -16.38 -24.92 42.22
N ASN A 274 -17.03 -23.74 42.23
CA ASN A 274 -18.03 -23.40 43.21
C ASN A 274 -19.39 -23.33 42.52
N GLY A 275 -20.30 -24.21 42.90
CA GLY A 275 -21.62 -24.18 42.32
C GLY A 275 -22.69 -25.09 42.92
N THR A 276 -23.92 -24.88 42.46
CA THR A 276 -25.09 -25.65 42.88
C THR A 276 -25.26 -26.88 41.99
N VAL A 277 -25.48 -28.04 42.61
CA VAL A 277 -25.81 -29.28 41.91
C VAL A 277 -27.22 -29.17 41.31
N GLY A 278 -27.31 -29.29 39.99
CA GLY A 278 -28.54 -29.41 39.23
C GLY A 278 -28.65 -30.77 38.55
N VAL A 279 -29.69 -30.92 37.73
CA VAL A 279 -29.91 -32.09 36.87
C VAL A 279 -30.04 -31.65 35.43
N TYR A 280 -29.37 -32.38 34.54
CA TYR A 280 -29.57 -32.29 33.11
C TYR A 280 -29.75 -33.68 32.55
N ASN A 281 -30.92 -33.92 31.94
CA ASN A 281 -31.22 -35.20 31.31
C ASN A 281 -30.87 -36.36 32.27
N GLN A 282 -31.41 -36.33 33.49
CA GLN A 282 -31.24 -37.34 34.53
C GLN A 282 -29.84 -37.47 35.18
N CYS A 283 -28.82 -36.77 34.69
CA CYS A 283 -27.50 -36.77 35.31
C CYS A 283 -27.26 -35.49 36.15
N LEU A 284 -26.57 -35.67 37.27
CA LEU A 284 -26.17 -34.58 38.17
C LEU A 284 -25.05 -33.76 37.52
N GLN A 285 -25.17 -32.44 37.57
CA GLN A 285 -24.20 -31.52 37.00
C GLN A 285 -24.12 -30.19 37.76
N ILE A 286 -23.05 -29.43 37.57
CA ILE A 286 -22.97 -28.02 37.96
C ILE A 286 -23.42 -27.16 36.78
N SER A 287 -24.40 -26.27 36.98
CA SER A 287 -25.02 -25.46 35.92
C SER A 287 -24.26 -24.17 35.58
N ALA A 288 -24.69 -23.47 34.53
CA ALA A 288 -24.00 -22.34 33.91
C ALA A 288 -23.83 -21.06 34.76
N ASP A 289 -24.66 -20.85 35.80
CA ASP A 289 -24.61 -19.65 36.66
C ASP A 289 -23.52 -19.72 37.74
N ASN A 290 -22.72 -20.79 37.73
CA ASN A 290 -21.68 -21.07 38.71
C ASN A 290 -20.30 -20.59 38.23
N SER A 291 -19.31 -20.67 39.10
CA SER A 291 -17.96 -20.17 38.82
C SER A 291 -16.91 -21.27 38.97
N TYR A 292 -15.85 -21.17 38.18
CA TYR A 292 -14.64 -21.95 38.39
C TYR A 292 -13.41 -21.05 38.28
N GLU A 293 -12.34 -21.49 38.91
CA GLU A 293 -11.02 -20.90 38.84
C GLU A 293 -10.03 -22.02 38.48
N VAL A 294 -9.21 -21.81 37.46
CA VAL A 294 -8.06 -22.68 37.18
C VAL A 294 -6.93 -22.26 38.12
N VAL A 295 -6.50 -23.18 38.98
CA VAL A 295 -5.53 -22.91 40.06
C VAL A 295 -4.18 -23.58 39.85
N GLY A 296 -4.04 -24.34 38.77
CA GLY A 296 -2.82 -25.04 38.41
C GLY A 296 -3.07 -26.09 37.36
N THR A 297 -2.07 -26.94 37.14
CA THR A 297 -2.16 -28.12 36.30
C THR A 297 -1.48 -29.28 37.00
N GLY A 298 -1.91 -30.50 36.72
CA GLY A 298 -1.33 -31.71 37.29
C GLY A 298 -1.50 -32.91 36.39
N GLU A 299 -0.63 -33.90 36.58
CA GLU A 299 -0.79 -35.19 35.92
C GLU A 299 -2.04 -35.90 36.46
N TYR A 300 -2.86 -36.42 35.56
CA TYR A 300 -4.00 -37.25 35.92
C TYR A 300 -3.97 -38.56 35.15
N THR A 301 -3.96 -39.66 35.90
CA THR A 301 -4.14 -40.99 35.34
C THR A 301 -5.61 -41.35 35.46
N TYR A 302 -6.25 -41.64 34.32
CA TYR A 302 -7.64 -42.07 34.33
C TYR A 302 -7.81 -43.35 35.16
N PRO A 303 -8.91 -43.46 35.95
CA PRO A 303 -9.25 -44.70 36.62
C PRO A 303 -9.55 -45.79 35.59
N THR A 304 -9.53 -47.04 36.02
CA THR A 304 -10.00 -48.14 35.18
C THR A 304 -11.44 -47.88 34.74
N SER A 305 -11.67 -47.83 33.43
CA SER A 305 -12.99 -47.72 32.83
C SER A 305 -13.88 -48.87 33.26
N LYS A 306 -15.15 -48.57 33.53
CA LYS A 306 -16.16 -49.61 33.71
C LYS A 306 -16.70 -50.06 32.35
N ALA A 307 -16.57 -51.34 32.04
CA ALA A 307 -17.14 -51.93 30.84
C ALA A 307 -18.67 -51.92 30.89
N TYR A 308 -19.30 -51.19 29.98
CA TYR A 308 -20.75 -51.14 29.86
C TYR A 308 -21.25 -52.17 28.84
N THR A 309 -22.09 -53.11 29.30
CA THR A 309 -22.83 -54.02 28.42
C THR A 309 -24.11 -53.36 27.90
N ALA A 310 -24.75 -53.96 26.89
CA ALA A 310 -26.04 -53.52 26.38
C ALA A 310 -27.11 -53.39 27.48
N GLU A 311 -27.19 -54.38 28.39
CA GLU A 311 -28.14 -54.38 29.50
C GLU A 311 -27.85 -53.25 30.49
N MET A 312 -26.57 -52.92 30.73
CA MET A 312 -26.18 -51.81 31.61
C MET A 312 -26.56 -50.46 31.01
N VAL A 313 -26.45 -50.32 29.69
CA VAL A 313 -26.88 -49.11 28.98
C VAL A 313 -28.40 -48.96 29.06
N ASP A 314 -29.16 -50.02 28.78
CA ASP A 314 -30.62 -49.99 28.90
C ASP A 314 -31.07 -49.70 30.34
N ALA A 315 -30.40 -50.30 31.34
CA ALA A 315 -30.68 -50.04 32.74
C ALA A 315 -30.40 -48.59 33.15
N ALA A 316 -29.28 -48.00 32.70
CA ALA A 316 -28.96 -46.60 32.95
C ALA A 316 -30.00 -45.66 32.31
N CYS A 317 -30.41 -45.96 31.09
CA CYS A 317 -31.42 -45.19 30.36
C CYS A 317 -32.85 -45.34 30.91
N ALA A 318 -33.16 -46.47 31.56
CA ALA A 318 -34.46 -46.75 32.17
C ALA A 318 -34.52 -46.35 33.67
N SER A 319 -33.41 -45.91 34.25
CA SER A 319 -33.36 -45.43 35.64
C SER A 319 -34.43 -44.35 35.86
N THR A 320 -34.87 -44.17 37.10
CA THR A 320 -35.63 -42.98 37.54
C THR A 320 -34.84 -42.14 38.54
N GLU A 321 -33.68 -42.63 38.96
CA GLU A 321 -32.79 -41.95 39.89
C GLU A 321 -31.87 -40.97 39.14
N ASN A 322 -31.40 -39.95 39.85
CA ASN A 322 -30.36 -39.06 39.34
C ASN A 322 -29.00 -39.76 39.41
N LEU A 323 -28.22 -39.68 38.33
CA LEU A 323 -26.97 -40.41 38.20
C LEU A 323 -25.77 -39.44 38.18
N LEU A 324 -24.67 -39.82 38.84
CA LEU A 324 -23.39 -39.10 38.73
C LEU A 324 -22.64 -39.52 37.47
N ALA A 325 -21.65 -38.70 37.07
CA ALA A 325 -20.80 -39.06 35.96
C ALA A 325 -19.91 -40.25 36.32
N GLU A 326 -19.89 -41.26 35.44
CA GLU A 326 -19.09 -42.48 35.61
C GLU A 326 -18.15 -42.64 34.43
N TYR A 327 -16.90 -43.05 34.70
CA TYR A 327 -15.91 -43.31 33.65
C TYR A 327 -16.11 -44.71 33.07
N VAL A 328 -16.45 -44.79 31.80
CA VAL A 328 -16.95 -45.99 31.14
C VAL A 328 -16.17 -46.30 29.87
N GLU A 329 -16.23 -47.56 29.47
CA GLU A 329 -15.92 -47.99 28.11
C GLU A 329 -17.16 -48.59 27.45
N LEU A 330 -17.41 -48.19 26.21
CA LEU A 330 -18.62 -48.50 25.46
C LEU A 330 -18.25 -49.01 24.06
N PRO A 331 -18.37 -50.32 23.80
CA PRO A 331 -18.23 -50.86 22.45
C PRO A 331 -19.46 -50.52 21.60
N GLY A 332 -19.25 -50.15 20.34
CA GLY A 332 -20.34 -49.90 19.42
C GLY A 332 -19.90 -49.47 18.02
N THR A 333 -20.90 -49.14 17.19
CA THR A 333 -20.69 -48.65 15.83
C THR A 333 -21.16 -47.21 15.73
N VAL A 334 -20.26 -46.30 15.36
CA VAL A 334 -20.57 -44.87 15.17
C VAL A 334 -21.50 -44.68 13.98
N THR A 335 -22.48 -43.80 14.14
CA THR A 335 -23.41 -43.36 13.11
C THR A 335 -23.50 -41.84 13.11
N ILE A 336 -23.21 -41.22 11.96
CA ILE A 336 -23.17 -39.75 11.82
C ILE A 336 -24.30 -39.31 10.90
N SER A 337 -25.19 -38.45 11.40
CA SER A 337 -26.27 -37.87 10.62
C SER A 337 -26.34 -36.35 10.85
N GLY A 338 -25.82 -35.59 9.90
CA GLY A 338 -25.65 -34.14 10.06
C GLY A 338 -24.75 -33.83 11.27
N ASN A 339 -25.29 -33.11 12.25
CA ASN A 339 -24.56 -32.76 13.47
C ASN A 339 -24.66 -33.82 14.59
N TYR A 340 -25.39 -34.91 14.37
CA TYR A 340 -25.61 -35.95 15.38
C TYR A 340 -24.60 -37.09 15.24
N TYR A 341 -23.83 -37.31 16.29
CA TYR A 341 -22.87 -38.40 16.42
C TYR A 341 -23.43 -39.42 17.42
N ASN A 342 -23.97 -40.54 16.91
CA ASN A 342 -24.59 -41.58 17.73
C ASN A 342 -23.80 -42.89 17.65
N VAL A 343 -24.08 -43.82 18.56
CA VAL A 343 -23.42 -45.11 18.66
C VAL A 343 -24.48 -46.20 18.74
N VAL A 344 -24.47 -47.11 17.77
CA VAL A 344 -25.27 -48.32 17.80
C VAL A 344 -24.58 -49.33 18.71
N ILE A 345 -25.29 -49.77 19.75
CA ILE A 345 -24.80 -50.71 20.75
C ILE A 345 -25.52 -52.04 20.50
N GLU A 346 -24.75 -53.06 20.14
CA GLU A 346 -25.33 -54.37 19.79
C GLU A 346 -26.03 -54.99 21.00
N GLY A 347 -27.31 -55.34 20.85
CA GLY A 347 -28.12 -55.94 21.90
C GLY A 347 -28.87 -54.96 22.82
N ALA A 348 -28.62 -53.65 22.72
CA ALA A 348 -29.33 -52.64 23.52
C ALA A 348 -30.56 -52.09 22.79
N THR A 349 -31.59 -51.70 23.55
CA THR A 349 -32.74 -50.95 23.02
C THR A 349 -32.48 -49.44 22.94
N ALA A 350 -31.65 -48.92 23.85
CA ALA A 350 -31.13 -47.56 23.86
C ALA A 350 -29.94 -47.41 22.91
N GLN A 351 -29.63 -46.17 22.53
CA GLN A 351 -28.50 -45.82 21.66
C GLN A 351 -27.48 -44.99 22.43
N GLY A 352 -26.20 -45.14 22.12
CA GLY A 352 -25.19 -44.20 22.57
C GLY A 352 -25.30 -42.88 21.80
N SER A 353 -24.93 -41.78 22.45
CA SER A 353 -24.80 -40.46 21.81
C SER A 353 -23.51 -39.80 22.28
N ILE A 354 -22.72 -39.29 21.36
CA ILE A 354 -21.46 -38.62 21.68
C ILE A 354 -21.78 -37.18 22.09
N TYR A 355 -21.52 -36.88 23.36
CA TYR A 355 -21.93 -35.65 24.01
C TYR A 355 -21.05 -34.49 23.58
N TYR A 356 -21.60 -33.59 22.74
CA TYR A 356 -21.01 -32.30 22.38
C TYR A 356 -19.50 -32.32 22.08
N ALA A 357 -19.07 -33.30 21.29
CA ALA A 357 -17.66 -33.53 21.00
C ALA A 357 -16.97 -32.27 20.45
N PRO A 358 -15.77 -31.93 20.96
CA PRO A 358 -14.89 -30.94 20.33
C PRO A 358 -14.30 -31.51 19.03
N ASP A 359 -13.78 -30.63 18.17
CA ASP A 359 -13.39 -31.02 16.81
C ASP A 359 -12.25 -32.05 16.77
N TYR A 360 -11.35 -32.03 17.76
CA TYR A 360 -10.29 -33.04 17.87
C TYR A 360 -10.82 -34.46 18.16
N ILE A 361 -11.98 -34.59 18.85
CA ILE A 361 -12.65 -35.89 19.01
C ILE A 361 -13.39 -36.26 17.72
N LYS A 362 -14.09 -35.31 17.08
CA LYS A 362 -14.80 -35.57 15.82
C LYS A 362 -13.86 -36.07 14.72
N ALA A 363 -12.63 -35.54 14.67
CA ALA A 363 -11.61 -35.97 13.72
C ALA A 363 -11.22 -37.45 13.85
N MET A 364 -11.46 -38.06 15.02
CA MET A 364 -11.20 -39.49 15.27
C MET A 364 -12.37 -40.39 14.85
N LEU A 365 -13.49 -39.81 14.41
CA LEU A 365 -14.74 -40.53 14.17
C LEU A 365 -15.10 -40.51 12.70
N SER A 366 -15.60 -41.64 12.20
CA SER A 366 -16.18 -41.75 10.87
C SER A 366 -17.48 -42.54 10.92
N ASP A 367 -18.38 -42.28 9.96
CA ASP A 367 -19.66 -42.99 9.88
C ASP A 367 -19.42 -44.48 9.62
N GLY A 368 -20.05 -45.35 10.41
CA GLY A 368 -19.85 -46.79 10.37
C GLY A 368 -18.62 -47.30 11.13
N LEU A 369 -17.86 -46.45 11.82
CA LEU A 369 -16.68 -46.87 12.59
C LEU A 369 -17.07 -47.82 13.74
N LYS A 370 -16.56 -49.04 13.70
CA LYS A 370 -16.61 -49.97 14.83
C LYS A 370 -15.47 -49.66 15.80
N CYS A 371 -15.82 -49.28 17.02
CA CYS A 371 -14.85 -48.86 18.02
C CYS A 371 -15.32 -49.17 19.45
N THR A 372 -14.39 -49.07 20.39
CA THR A 372 -14.67 -48.92 21.82
C THR A 372 -14.37 -47.48 22.21
N LEU A 373 -15.40 -46.76 22.67
CA LEU A 373 -15.26 -45.41 23.19
C LEU A 373 -14.93 -45.47 24.67
N THR A 374 -14.00 -44.63 25.13
CA THR A 374 -13.75 -44.37 26.55
C THR A 374 -14.16 -42.94 26.88
N GLY A 375 -14.76 -42.72 28.04
CA GLY A 375 -15.26 -41.39 28.40
C GLY A 375 -16.18 -41.41 29.61
N TYR A 376 -16.82 -40.27 29.87
CA TYR A 376 -17.76 -40.13 30.97
C TYR A 376 -19.20 -40.24 30.49
N PHE A 377 -19.98 -41.11 31.12
CA PHE A 377 -21.44 -41.06 31.02
C PHE A 377 -21.95 -39.81 31.73
N VAL A 378 -22.66 -38.92 31.02
CA VAL A 378 -23.01 -37.58 31.54
C VAL A 378 -24.46 -37.16 31.31
N ALA A 379 -25.27 -37.92 30.57
CA ALA A 379 -26.70 -37.63 30.39
C ALA A 379 -27.49 -38.83 29.84
N VAL A 380 -28.79 -38.88 30.15
CA VAL A 380 -29.81 -39.72 29.52
C VAL A 380 -30.84 -38.83 28.81
N SER A 381 -30.74 -38.73 27.48
CA SER A 381 -31.58 -37.83 26.69
C SER A 381 -32.64 -38.58 25.87
N GLY A 382 -33.55 -37.84 25.23
CA GLY A 382 -34.61 -38.42 24.39
C GLY A 382 -35.64 -39.25 25.16
N LYS A 383 -35.92 -38.90 26.42
CA LYS A 383 -36.83 -39.62 27.32
C LYS A 383 -36.41 -41.07 27.58
N GLY A 384 -35.15 -41.28 27.96
CA GLY A 384 -34.62 -42.63 28.26
C GLY A 384 -34.13 -43.40 27.03
N LYS A 385 -33.85 -42.71 25.91
CA LYS A 385 -33.44 -43.37 24.66
C LYS A 385 -31.93 -43.31 24.41
N TYR A 386 -31.28 -42.24 24.87
CA TYR A 386 -29.89 -41.96 24.50
C TYR A 386 -28.99 -41.93 25.73
N PHE A 387 -27.98 -42.80 25.73
CA PHE A 387 -26.88 -42.83 26.68
C PHE A 387 -25.78 -41.89 26.20
N ASN A 388 -25.61 -40.73 26.85
CA ASN A 388 -24.70 -39.69 26.38
C ASN A 388 -23.32 -39.87 27.02
N ILE A 389 -22.30 -40.05 26.18
CA ILE A 389 -20.91 -40.21 26.57
C ILE A 389 -20.08 -38.99 26.12
N LEU A 390 -19.42 -38.33 27.07
CA LEU A 390 -18.38 -37.35 26.79
C LEU A 390 -17.07 -38.12 26.59
N VAL A 391 -16.62 -38.17 25.34
CA VAL A 391 -15.53 -39.05 24.90
C VAL A 391 -14.17 -38.47 25.26
N THR A 392 -13.32 -39.29 25.88
CA THR A 392 -11.91 -39.00 26.19
C THR A 392 -10.94 -39.84 25.35
N GLY A 393 -11.42 -40.85 24.63
CA GLY A 393 -10.58 -41.68 23.75
C GLY A 393 -11.39 -42.63 22.87
N VAL A 394 -10.80 -42.98 21.72
CA VAL A 394 -11.39 -43.89 20.72
C VAL A 394 -10.39 -45.00 20.42
N LYS A 395 -10.85 -46.26 20.52
CA LYS A 395 -10.06 -47.44 20.14
C LYS A 395 -10.78 -48.19 19.02
N ASP A 396 -10.15 -48.34 17.86
CA ASP A 396 -10.74 -49.08 16.75
C ASP A 396 -10.78 -50.60 16.97
N ALA A 397 -11.42 -51.33 16.06
CA ALA A 397 -11.55 -52.79 16.12
C ALA A 397 -10.23 -53.56 15.98
N ASP A 398 -9.19 -52.94 15.39
CA ASP A 398 -7.86 -53.54 15.20
C ASP A 398 -6.95 -53.32 16.43
N GLY A 399 -7.44 -52.59 17.43
CA GLY A 399 -6.75 -52.33 18.69
C GLY A 399 -5.79 -51.14 18.63
N THR A 400 -5.78 -50.39 17.52
CA THR A 400 -5.03 -49.14 17.40
C THR A 400 -5.68 -48.08 18.29
N ALA A 401 -4.97 -47.72 19.36
CA ALA A 401 -5.38 -46.66 20.26
C ALA A 401 -4.88 -45.32 19.68
N SER A 402 -5.80 -44.46 19.24
CA SER A 402 -5.52 -43.04 19.09
C SER A 402 -5.63 -42.41 20.47
N ALA A 403 -4.61 -42.60 21.31
CA ALA A 403 -4.54 -41.95 22.60
C ALA A 403 -4.31 -40.45 22.38
N LEU A 404 -5.18 -39.60 22.95
CA LEU A 404 -4.88 -38.19 23.11
C LEU A 404 -3.62 -38.08 23.96
N ALA A 405 -2.60 -37.40 23.44
CA ALA A 405 -1.41 -37.08 24.21
C ALA A 405 -1.84 -36.20 25.39
N THR A 406 -1.90 -36.79 26.59
CA THR A 406 -1.93 -36.03 27.83
C THR A 406 -0.54 -35.48 28.06
N ARG A 407 -0.33 -34.20 27.73
CA ARG A 407 0.73 -33.40 28.35
C ARG A 407 0.09 -32.15 28.93
N ALA A 408 0.14 -32.03 30.25
CA ALA A 408 -0.26 -30.86 30.98
C ALA A 408 0.83 -29.79 30.77
N ALA A 409 0.46 -28.63 30.23
CA ALA A 409 1.33 -27.46 30.28
C ALA A 409 1.37 -26.96 31.73
N VAL A 410 2.57 -26.88 32.32
CA VAL A 410 2.79 -26.32 33.66
C VAL A 410 2.85 -24.80 33.55
N GLY A 411 2.00 -24.10 34.31
CA GLY A 411 2.05 -22.65 34.50
C GLY A 411 1.25 -21.84 33.47
N THR A 412 -0.04 -21.61 33.71
CA THR A 412 -0.82 -20.69 32.86
C THR A 412 -0.49 -19.24 33.21
N THR A 413 0.60 -18.71 32.68
CA THR A 413 0.71 -17.27 32.50
C THR A 413 -0.22 -16.87 31.37
N ALA A 414 -1.16 -15.96 31.61
CA ALA A 414 -2.08 -15.52 30.57
C ALA A 414 -1.29 -14.92 29.40
N THR A 415 -1.52 -15.44 28.20
CA THR A 415 -0.90 -14.96 26.97
C THR A 415 -1.91 -14.27 26.08
N THR A 416 -1.44 -13.31 25.30
CA THR A 416 -2.20 -12.64 24.25
C THR A 416 -1.59 -12.94 22.89
N ALA A 417 -2.41 -13.08 21.86
CA ALA A 417 -1.92 -13.30 20.51
C ALA A 417 -1.29 -12.00 19.96
N LYS A 418 -0.16 -12.13 19.29
CA LYS A 418 0.63 -11.05 18.69
C LYS A 418 1.07 -11.42 17.28
N ASN A 419 1.21 -10.37 16.46
CA ASN A 419 1.68 -10.47 15.09
C ASN A 419 3.02 -9.72 14.97
N ALA A 420 3.98 -10.27 14.25
CA ALA A 420 5.23 -9.60 13.91
C ALA A 420 5.60 -9.87 12.46
N LEU A 421 6.10 -8.85 11.76
CA LEU A 421 6.63 -8.99 10.41
C LEU A 421 8.16 -9.15 10.47
N TYR A 422 8.69 -10.13 9.76
CA TYR A 422 10.12 -10.33 9.60
C TYR A 422 10.50 -10.32 8.13
N ARG A 423 11.63 -9.68 7.81
CA ARG A 423 12.28 -9.72 6.50
C ARG A 423 13.62 -10.44 6.61
N PHE A 424 13.95 -11.29 5.65
CA PHE A 424 15.27 -11.89 5.55
C PHE A 424 16.23 -10.93 4.84
N ASP A 425 17.35 -10.59 5.47
CA ASP A 425 18.37 -9.67 4.92
C ASP A 425 19.45 -10.38 4.08
N GLY A 426 19.24 -11.65 3.73
CA GLY A 426 20.24 -12.51 3.11
C GLY A 426 21.11 -13.28 4.11
N SER A 427 21.04 -12.93 5.41
CA SER A 427 21.80 -13.61 6.48
C SER A 427 20.96 -13.98 7.70
N LYS A 428 19.99 -13.14 8.08
CA LYS A 428 19.14 -13.31 9.26
C LYS A 428 17.76 -12.70 9.03
N TRP A 429 16.81 -13.15 9.83
CA TRP A 429 15.48 -12.57 9.93
C TRP A 429 15.49 -11.40 10.92
N ALA A 430 14.91 -10.26 10.53
CA ALA A 430 14.74 -9.10 11.41
C ALA A 430 13.45 -8.36 11.12
N THR A 431 12.90 -7.66 12.11
CA THR A 431 11.74 -6.79 11.91
C THR A 431 12.17 -5.52 11.16
N PRO A 432 11.53 -5.18 10.03
CA PRO A 432 11.83 -3.95 9.30
C PRO A 432 11.36 -2.73 10.10
N SER A 433 12.23 -1.74 10.27
CA SER A 433 11.92 -0.50 11.03
C SER A 433 10.95 0.45 10.31
N TYR A 434 10.67 0.19 9.04
CA TYR A 434 9.74 0.93 8.17
C TYR A 434 8.43 0.16 7.96
N SER A 435 8.15 -0.81 8.83
CA SER A 435 6.92 -1.60 8.76
C SER A 435 6.14 -1.67 10.08
N LEU A 436 4.82 -1.64 9.93
CA LEU A 436 3.84 -2.02 10.93
C LEU A 436 3.09 -3.26 10.46
N ILE A 437 2.59 -4.05 11.41
CA ILE A 437 1.68 -5.16 11.14
C ILE A 437 0.48 -5.02 12.07
N LEU A 438 -0.73 -5.11 11.52
CA LEU A 438 -1.95 -5.05 12.32
C LEU A 438 -1.95 -6.21 13.33
N GLN A 439 -2.19 -5.86 14.59
CA GLN A 439 -2.38 -6.80 15.69
C GLN A 439 -3.82 -7.32 15.71
N PRO A 440 -4.09 -8.47 16.36
CA PRO A 440 -5.45 -8.99 16.52
C PRO A 440 -6.43 -7.94 17.12
N GLU A 441 -5.97 -7.14 18.08
CA GLU A 441 -6.75 -6.07 18.71
C GLU A 441 -7.08 -4.91 17.75
N ASP A 442 -6.20 -4.61 16.78
CA ASP A 442 -6.41 -3.52 15.82
C ASP A 442 -7.63 -3.81 14.92
N TYR A 443 -7.80 -5.07 14.51
CA TYR A 443 -8.97 -5.49 13.75
C TYR A 443 -10.27 -5.31 14.55
N ALA A 444 -10.25 -5.67 15.84
CA ALA A 444 -11.41 -5.50 16.70
C ALA A 444 -11.78 -4.01 16.88
N GLU A 445 -10.76 -3.15 17.04
CA GLU A 445 -10.96 -1.69 17.11
C GLU A 445 -11.52 -1.11 15.80
N MET A 446 -11.07 -1.64 14.66
CA MET A 446 -11.60 -1.32 13.33
C MET A 446 -13.00 -1.92 13.05
N GLY A 447 -13.61 -2.61 14.01
CA GLY A 447 -14.92 -3.25 13.87
C GLY A 447 -14.93 -4.52 13.02
N GLN A 448 -13.76 -5.10 12.74
CA GLN A 448 -13.59 -6.25 11.85
C GLN A 448 -13.75 -7.57 12.61
N LYS A 449 -14.92 -8.20 12.45
CA LYS A 449 -15.28 -9.46 13.13
C LYS A 449 -14.39 -10.65 12.77
N TYR A 450 -13.88 -10.69 11.54
CA TYR A 450 -13.15 -11.84 11.00
C TYR A 450 -11.62 -11.70 11.11
N GLY A 451 -11.12 -10.62 11.72
CA GLY A 451 -9.67 -10.39 11.84
C GLY A 451 -8.96 -10.17 10.50
N ASN A 452 -9.67 -9.63 9.52
CA ASN A 452 -9.16 -9.30 8.19
C ASN A 452 -9.82 -8.03 7.64
N LEU A 453 -9.19 -7.43 6.63
CA LEU A 453 -9.75 -6.35 5.82
C LEU A 453 -10.20 -6.93 4.46
N SER A 454 -11.10 -6.25 3.76
CA SER A 454 -11.54 -6.64 2.42
C SER A 454 -11.95 -5.41 1.60
N GLU A 455 -12.04 -5.56 0.28
CA GLU A 455 -12.50 -4.47 -0.61
C GLU A 455 -11.68 -3.19 -0.39
N GLU A 456 -12.34 -2.03 -0.30
CA GLU A 456 -11.72 -0.71 -0.10
C GLU A 456 -11.37 -0.41 1.38
N LEU A 457 -11.60 -1.36 2.30
CA LEU A 457 -11.30 -1.16 3.73
C LEU A 457 -9.83 -0.84 4.02
N PRO A 458 -8.83 -1.44 3.36
CA PRO A 458 -7.43 -1.06 3.56
C PRO A 458 -7.16 0.41 3.25
N GLU A 459 -7.78 0.96 2.21
CA GLU A 459 -7.56 2.36 1.80
C GLU A 459 -8.22 3.36 2.75
N THR A 460 -9.27 2.95 3.44
CA THR A 460 -10.05 3.81 4.34
C THR A 460 -9.63 3.69 5.80
N LEU A 461 -9.25 2.49 6.26
CA LEU A 461 -8.94 2.23 7.68
C LEU A 461 -7.45 2.34 8.01
N LEU A 462 -6.55 1.96 7.10
CA LEU A 462 -5.11 1.98 7.37
C LEU A 462 -4.55 3.41 7.51
N PRO A 463 -5.03 4.43 6.78
CA PRO A 463 -4.67 5.82 7.08
C PRO A 463 -5.01 6.27 8.50
N ILE A 464 -6.18 5.86 9.01
CA ILE A 464 -6.64 6.19 10.36
C ILE A 464 -5.76 5.48 11.39
N TYR A 465 -5.48 4.20 11.17
CA TYR A 465 -4.55 3.42 11.97
C TYR A 465 -3.17 4.09 12.05
N LEU A 466 -2.61 4.48 10.91
CA LEU A 466 -1.30 5.14 10.85
C LEU A 466 -1.29 6.50 11.56
N ALA A 467 -2.34 7.30 11.41
CA ALA A 467 -2.46 8.56 12.13
C ALA A 467 -2.47 8.37 13.66
N LYS A 468 -3.10 7.29 14.14
CA LYS A 468 -3.13 6.92 15.56
C LYS A 468 -1.79 6.33 16.03
N SER A 469 -1.19 5.43 15.26
CA SER A 469 0.03 4.71 15.62
C SER A 469 1.29 5.57 15.50
N LEU A 470 1.29 6.55 14.59
CA LEU A 470 2.42 7.44 14.30
C LEU A 470 2.01 8.92 14.39
N PRO A 471 1.59 9.41 15.58
CA PRO A 471 1.04 10.76 15.75
C PRO A 471 2.06 11.87 15.49
N TYR A 472 3.36 11.56 15.53
CA TYR A 472 4.47 12.50 15.32
C TYR A 472 5.13 12.41 13.94
N ALA A 473 4.59 11.60 13.01
CA ALA A 473 5.11 11.54 11.65
C ALA A 473 5.02 12.90 10.96
N SER A 474 6.04 13.25 10.18
CA SER A 474 6.12 14.46 9.37
C SER A 474 5.64 14.19 7.94
N ASP A 475 5.30 15.24 7.20
CA ASP A 475 5.01 15.10 5.77
C ASP A 475 6.24 14.57 5.03
N GLY A 476 6.04 13.60 4.14
CA GLY A 476 7.08 12.85 3.46
C GLY A 476 7.48 11.55 4.17
N ASP A 477 7.12 11.35 5.45
CA ASP A 477 7.32 10.07 6.13
C ASP A 477 6.49 8.98 5.44
N TRP A 478 7.03 7.77 5.40
CA TRP A 478 6.38 6.63 4.77
C TRP A 478 6.44 5.41 5.67
N GLU A 479 5.42 4.56 5.56
CA GLU A 479 5.30 3.34 6.35
C GLU A 479 4.71 2.23 5.49
N MET A 480 5.18 1.01 5.67
CA MET A 480 4.55 -0.18 5.11
C MET A 480 3.63 -0.81 6.16
N VAL A 481 2.37 -1.06 5.82
CA VAL A 481 1.43 -1.72 6.74
C VAL A 481 1.08 -3.10 6.20
N ALA A 482 1.45 -4.14 6.96
CA ALA A 482 1.07 -5.52 6.71
C ALA A 482 -0.24 -5.87 7.42
N TYR A 483 -1.13 -6.58 6.73
CA TYR A 483 -2.46 -6.91 7.23
C TYR A 483 -3.04 -8.15 6.53
N LYS A 484 -3.88 -8.92 7.23
CA LYS A 484 -4.74 -9.96 6.66
C LYS A 484 -5.79 -9.33 5.74
N TYR A 485 -5.82 -9.77 4.49
CA TYR A 485 -6.77 -9.35 3.46
C TYR A 485 -7.59 -10.54 2.97
N TYR A 486 -8.91 -10.40 2.95
CA TYR A 486 -9.83 -11.36 2.36
C TYR A 486 -10.19 -10.96 0.93
N GLY A 487 -9.92 -11.85 -0.02
CA GLY A 487 -10.26 -11.67 -1.43
C GLY A 487 -10.12 -12.98 -2.21
N GLY A 488 -10.95 -13.17 -3.23
CA GLY A 488 -10.89 -14.40 -4.05
C GLY A 488 -11.25 -15.69 -3.29
N GLY A 489 -11.95 -15.59 -2.14
CA GLY A 489 -12.40 -16.72 -1.33
C GLY A 489 -11.42 -17.18 -0.25
N SER A 490 -10.27 -16.52 -0.07
CA SER A 490 -9.30 -16.83 0.98
C SER A 490 -8.80 -15.57 1.69
N THR A 491 -8.20 -15.74 2.87
CA THR A 491 -7.50 -14.68 3.61
C THR A 491 -6.00 -14.93 3.51
N ALA A 492 -5.22 -13.89 3.18
CA ALA A 492 -3.76 -13.92 3.17
C ALA A 492 -3.19 -12.59 3.65
N TYR A 493 -1.93 -12.56 4.10
CA TYR A 493 -1.28 -11.29 4.39
C TYR A 493 -0.94 -10.54 3.10
N LYS A 494 -1.19 -9.22 3.15
CA LYS A 494 -0.74 -8.24 2.17
C LYS A 494 0.01 -7.14 2.89
N ALA A 495 0.78 -6.35 2.16
CA ALA A 495 1.32 -5.11 2.66
C ALA A 495 1.11 -3.99 1.65
N ASN A 496 0.74 -2.80 2.15
CA ASN A 496 0.60 -1.59 1.36
C ASN A 496 1.52 -0.50 1.92
N LYS A 497 2.06 0.33 1.04
CA LYS A 497 2.81 1.54 1.42
C LYS A 497 1.86 2.71 1.59
N PHE A 498 2.10 3.48 2.63
CA PHE A 498 1.47 4.77 2.90
C PHE A 498 2.52 5.86 3.02
N ILE A 499 2.20 7.07 2.56
CA ILE A 499 3.02 8.27 2.72
C ILE A 499 2.16 9.33 3.39
N LYS A 500 2.76 10.10 4.30
CA LYS A 500 2.10 11.24 4.94
C LYS A 500 2.26 12.50 4.07
N HIS A 501 1.16 13.16 3.75
CA HIS A 501 1.14 14.39 2.97
C HIS A 501 0.01 15.30 3.47
N GLU A 502 0.31 16.58 3.69
CA GLU A 502 -0.63 17.56 4.23
C GLU A 502 -1.32 17.08 5.53
N GLY A 503 -0.59 16.35 6.36
CA GLY A 503 -1.10 15.79 7.60
C GLY A 503 -1.95 14.52 7.48
N ALA A 504 -2.20 14.00 6.28
CA ALA A 504 -2.97 12.78 6.03
C ALA A 504 -2.09 11.65 5.48
N TRP A 505 -2.36 10.41 5.89
CA TRP A 505 -1.73 9.23 5.30
C TRP A 505 -2.51 8.77 4.06
N THR A 506 -1.83 8.50 2.95
CA THR A 506 -2.47 8.00 1.71
C THR A 506 -1.78 6.73 1.22
N GLY A 507 -2.57 5.73 0.82
CA GLY A 507 -2.07 4.50 0.21
C GLY A 507 -1.70 4.75 -1.25
N ASN A 508 -0.52 4.27 -1.67
CA ASN A 508 0.15 4.61 -2.93
C ASN A 508 0.60 6.09 -3.02
N PRO A 509 1.79 6.37 -3.57
CA PRO A 509 2.36 7.71 -3.53
C PRO A 509 1.42 8.69 -4.22
N VAL A 510 1.14 9.81 -3.55
CA VAL A 510 0.59 11.00 -4.19
C VAL A 510 1.40 11.22 -5.46
N ALA A 511 0.74 11.18 -6.61
CA ALA A 511 1.40 11.47 -7.86
C ALA A 511 1.77 12.96 -7.84
N ASN A 512 3.02 13.27 -8.10
CA ASN A 512 3.44 14.65 -8.31
C ASN A 512 2.83 15.12 -9.63
N GLU A 513 2.21 16.30 -9.63
CA GLU A 513 1.72 16.90 -10.86
C GLU A 513 2.88 17.57 -11.61
N PHE A 514 2.98 17.26 -12.89
CA PHE A 514 3.92 17.86 -13.83
C PHE A 514 3.13 18.53 -14.92
N THR A 515 3.59 19.71 -15.34
CA THR A 515 2.99 20.46 -16.44
C THR A 515 4.00 20.62 -17.55
N GLU A 516 3.69 20.11 -18.74
CA GLU A 516 4.57 20.19 -19.91
C GLU A 516 3.82 20.65 -21.15
N GLN A 517 4.54 21.27 -22.07
CA GLN A 517 3.97 21.78 -23.31
C GLN A 517 4.05 20.78 -24.46
N PHE A 518 2.93 20.66 -25.16
CA PHE A 518 2.78 19.89 -26.40
C PHE A 518 2.31 20.84 -27.49
N ASN A 519 2.94 20.79 -28.66
CA ASN A 519 2.59 21.63 -29.81
C ASN A 519 2.02 20.75 -30.93
N LYS A 520 1.07 21.31 -31.69
CA LYS A 520 0.52 20.69 -32.90
C LYS A 520 1.40 21.06 -34.08
N ILE A 521 2.20 20.11 -34.57
CA ILE A 521 3.16 20.29 -35.67
C ILE A 521 2.85 19.26 -36.74
N ASP A 522 2.72 19.69 -37.99
CA ASP A 522 2.43 18.85 -39.15
C ASP A 522 1.27 17.86 -38.93
N GLY A 523 0.18 18.34 -38.32
CA GLY A 523 -1.03 17.59 -38.03
C GLY A 523 -0.96 16.70 -36.79
N ASN A 524 0.17 16.70 -36.07
CA ASN A 524 0.40 15.82 -34.92
C ASN A 524 0.73 16.61 -33.65
N TRP A 525 0.08 16.26 -32.55
CA TRP A 525 0.50 16.67 -31.23
C TRP A 525 1.78 15.93 -30.87
N MET A 526 2.79 16.67 -30.42
CA MET A 526 4.06 16.13 -30.00
C MET A 526 4.58 16.95 -28.83
N PHE A 527 5.34 16.29 -27.96
CA PHE A 527 6.03 16.98 -26.87
C PHE A 527 7.02 17.97 -27.48
N ASP A 528 6.82 19.25 -27.19
CA ASP A 528 7.66 20.32 -27.68
C ASP A 528 7.51 21.52 -26.73
N PRO A 529 8.51 21.78 -25.88
CA PRO A 529 8.50 22.91 -24.95
C PRO A 529 8.84 24.24 -25.63
N SER A 530 8.93 24.28 -26.96
CA SER A 530 9.10 25.53 -27.71
C SER A 530 7.89 26.43 -27.52
N MET A 531 8.14 27.74 -27.43
CA MET A 531 7.13 28.73 -27.13
C MET A 531 7.13 29.89 -28.12
N THR A 532 5.94 30.44 -28.37
CA THR A 532 5.79 31.74 -29.03
C THR A 532 5.19 32.74 -28.04
N ILE A 533 5.96 33.78 -27.73
CA ILE A 533 5.58 34.88 -26.84
C ILE A 533 5.24 36.07 -27.72
N THR A 534 3.97 36.48 -27.72
CA THR A 534 3.56 37.71 -28.42
C THR A 534 3.41 38.83 -27.40
N LEU A 535 4.23 39.87 -27.55
CA LEU A 535 4.24 41.08 -26.73
C LEU A 535 3.50 42.20 -27.47
N PRO A 536 2.17 42.34 -27.31
CA PRO A 536 1.40 43.39 -27.98
C PRO A 536 1.86 44.80 -27.60
N ALA A 537 1.87 45.71 -28.57
CA ALA A 537 2.08 47.12 -28.29
C ALA A 537 0.89 47.71 -27.51
N GLY A 538 1.16 48.43 -26.43
CA GLY A 538 0.10 49.07 -25.67
C GLY A 538 0.51 49.39 -24.24
N LYS A 539 0.01 50.52 -23.72
CA LYS A 539 0.33 50.94 -22.36
C LYS A 539 -0.22 49.94 -21.35
N ASN A 540 0.61 49.51 -20.41
CA ASN A 540 0.26 48.56 -19.33
C ASN A 540 -0.47 47.30 -19.84
N THR A 541 -0.07 46.78 -20.99
CA THR A 541 -0.70 45.61 -21.61
C THR A 541 0.08 44.35 -21.27
N GLU A 542 -0.58 43.32 -20.76
CA GLU A 542 0.05 42.01 -20.54
C GLU A 542 0.00 41.14 -21.82
N PRO A 543 1.00 40.25 -22.05
CA PRO A 543 2.18 40.00 -21.21
C PRO A 543 3.34 41.01 -21.38
N SER A 544 3.21 42.02 -22.25
CA SER A 544 4.27 43.00 -22.56
C SER A 544 4.79 43.72 -21.33
N MET A 545 3.90 44.18 -20.45
CA MET A 545 4.27 44.91 -19.24
C MET A 545 5.19 44.08 -18.35
N SER A 546 4.78 42.84 -18.03
CA SER A 546 5.59 41.95 -17.20
C SER A 546 6.92 41.57 -17.87
N PHE A 547 6.90 41.27 -19.18
CA PHE A 547 8.11 40.90 -19.90
C PHE A 547 9.14 42.03 -19.92
N TYR A 548 8.73 43.25 -20.32
CA TYR A 548 9.64 44.38 -20.36
C TYR A 548 10.05 44.86 -18.96
N GLN A 549 9.25 44.61 -17.91
CA GLN A 549 9.70 44.87 -16.55
C GLN A 549 10.85 43.93 -16.16
N ALA A 550 10.82 42.67 -16.59
CA ALA A 550 11.96 41.76 -16.41
C ALA A 550 13.22 42.26 -17.16
N CYS A 551 13.06 42.79 -18.37
CA CYS A 551 14.16 43.46 -19.08
C CYS A 551 14.75 44.63 -18.29
N VAL A 552 13.90 45.54 -17.78
CA VAL A 552 14.32 46.68 -16.96
C VAL A 552 15.03 46.24 -15.68
N ASN A 553 14.51 45.21 -15.00
CA ASN A 553 15.11 44.64 -13.81
C ASN A 553 16.50 44.03 -14.12
N TRP A 554 16.63 43.34 -15.25
CA TRP A 554 17.90 42.77 -15.68
C TRP A 554 18.94 43.88 -15.94
N VAL A 555 18.56 44.95 -16.64
CA VAL A 555 19.44 46.12 -16.89
C VAL A 555 19.82 46.77 -15.57
N TYR A 556 18.88 46.94 -14.64
CA TYR A 556 19.19 47.51 -13.33
C TYR A 556 20.26 46.68 -12.59
N GLU A 557 20.04 45.38 -12.45
CA GLU A 557 20.91 44.52 -11.66
C GLU A 557 22.28 44.28 -12.32
N ASN A 558 22.34 44.16 -13.64
CA ASN A 558 23.56 43.79 -14.36
C ASN A 558 24.33 44.98 -14.94
N ILE A 559 23.70 46.15 -15.11
CA ILE A 559 24.31 47.33 -15.72
C ILE A 559 24.34 48.50 -14.73
N ASP A 560 23.18 49.03 -14.32
CA ASP A 560 23.12 50.26 -13.52
C ASP A 560 23.70 50.11 -12.11
N LYS A 561 23.46 48.97 -11.47
CA LYS A 561 23.97 48.70 -10.11
C LYS A 561 25.49 48.55 -10.09
N PRO A 562 26.14 47.83 -11.02
CA PRO A 562 27.60 47.88 -11.19
C PRO A 562 28.16 49.29 -11.49
N LEU A 563 27.39 50.16 -12.14
CA LEU A 563 27.75 51.57 -12.34
C LEU A 563 27.58 52.44 -11.08
N GLY A 564 27.02 51.89 -10.01
CA GLY A 564 26.85 52.56 -8.71
C GLY A 564 25.44 53.05 -8.41
N SER A 565 24.42 52.54 -9.10
CA SER A 565 23.02 52.81 -8.75
C SER A 565 22.65 52.08 -7.47
N ASP A 566 21.98 52.78 -6.57
CA ASP A 566 21.51 52.31 -5.26
C ASP A 566 19.99 52.04 -5.24
N ASN A 567 19.28 52.44 -6.27
CA ASN A 567 17.83 52.29 -6.40
C ASN A 567 17.44 52.24 -7.88
N ILE A 568 16.54 51.32 -8.25
CA ILE A 568 16.03 51.19 -9.63
C ILE A 568 15.30 52.45 -10.12
N LYS A 569 14.83 53.30 -9.22
CA LYS A 569 14.20 54.60 -9.53
C LYS A 569 15.16 55.79 -9.40
N SER A 570 16.47 55.55 -9.32
CA SER A 570 17.46 56.63 -9.18
C SER A 570 17.51 57.55 -10.42
N GLY A 571 17.24 56.99 -11.61
CA GLY A 571 17.33 57.72 -12.87
C GLY A 571 18.76 58.14 -13.26
N LYS A 572 19.79 57.62 -12.57
CA LYS A 572 21.19 58.06 -12.71
C LYS A 572 21.86 57.56 -13.99
N PHE A 573 21.48 56.38 -14.48
CA PHE A 573 22.12 55.69 -15.61
C PHE A 573 21.05 55.27 -16.63
N TYR A 574 21.02 54.02 -17.09
CA TYR A 574 20.16 53.61 -18.20
C TYR A 574 18.70 53.43 -17.80
N VAL A 575 18.41 52.99 -16.57
CA VAL A 575 17.04 52.89 -16.06
C VAL A 575 16.56 54.27 -15.63
N THR A 576 15.35 54.63 -16.07
CA THR A 576 14.79 55.96 -15.78
C THR A 576 14.31 56.09 -14.34
N SER A 577 14.03 57.32 -13.90
CA SER A 577 13.50 57.59 -12.55
C SER A 577 12.14 56.94 -12.25
N TYR A 578 11.44 56.42 -13.27
CA TYR A 578 10.21 55.67 -13.10
C TYR A 578 10.47 54.20 -12.70
N GLY A 579 11.64 53.65 -13.05
CA GLY A 579 12.02 52.26 -12.76
C GLY A 579 11.30 51.20 -13.59
N ASN A 580 10.62 51.61 -14.67
CA ASN A 580 9.80 50.72 -15.53
C ASN A 580 10.07 50.91 -17.02
N ASN A 581 11.12 51.66 -17.37
CA ASN A 581 11.66 51.74 -18.71
C ASN A 581 13.15 52.09 -18.64
N GLU A 582 13.90 51.64 -19.64
CA GLU A 582 15.35 51.74 -19.69
C GLU A 582 15.82 52.07 -21.11
N TYR A 583 16.98 52.72 -21.22
CA TYR A 583 17.59 53.11 -22.49
C TYR A 583 18.98 52.49 -22.71
N TYR A 584 19.28 51.35 -22.08
CA TYR A 584 20.38 50.45 -22.45
C TYR A 584 20.02 49.64 -23.71
N SER A 585 18.77 49.15 -23.77
CA SER A 585 18.18 48.44 -24.91
C SER A 585 16.83 49.01 -25.36
N GLY A 586 16.24 49.96 -24.63
CA GLY A 586 15.04 50.71 -25.02
C GLY A 586 13.71 50.15 -24.49
N THR A 587 13.73 49.08 -23.68
CA THR A 587 12.51 48.42 -23.22
C THR A 587 11.67 49.28 -22.27
N SER A 588 10.35 49.24 -22.43
CA SER A 588 9.40 49.95 -21.56
C SER A 588 8.22 49.07 -21.17
N ALA A 589 8.13 48.72 -19.88
CA ALA A 589 6.98 48.05 -19.30
C ALA A 589 5.72 48.91 -19.35
N TYR A 590 5.86 50.22 -19.12
CA TYR A 590 4.74 51.15 -19.14
C TYR A 590 4.16 51.35 -20.55
N GLN A 591 5.01 51.49 -21.57
CA GLN A 591 4.56 51.71 -22.96
C GLN A 591 4.22 50.40 -23.68
N GLY A 592 4.75 49.27 -23.22
CA GLY A 592 4.58 47.97 -23.86
C GLY A 592 5.32 47.87 -25.19
N ASN A 593 6.50 48.49 -25.33
CA ASN A 593 7.30 48.48 -26.55
C ASN A 593 8.80 48.68 -26.26
N VAL A 594 9.60 48.67 -27.32
CA VAL A 594 11.03 49.01 -27.32
C VAL A 594 11.23 50.37 -28.01
N ASP A 595 11.67 51.39 -27.28
CA ASP A 595 11.94 52.75 -27.78
C ASP A 595 13.40 52.89 -28.24
N LEU A 596 13.64 52.83 -29.55
CA LEU A 596 14.96 52.90 -30.16
C LEU A 596 15.30 54.31 -30.69
N ARG A 597 14.71 55.37 -30.12
CA ARG A 597 15.05 56.74 -30.53
C ARG A 597 16.39 57.17 -29.91
N PRO A 598 17.46 57.41 -30.70
CA PRO A 598 18.80 57.66 -30.18
C PRO A 598 18.92 58.99 -29.41
N GLY A 599 18.08 59.98 -29.76
CA GLY A 599 17.96 61.23 -29.01
C GLY A 599 17.46 61.02 -27.57
N THR A 600 16.51 60.10 -27.37
CA THR A 600 15.98 59.79 -26.03
C THR A 600 16.99 59.01 -25.21
N ALA A 601 17.70 58.06 -25.82
CA ALA A 601 18.74 57.29 -25.16
C ALA A 601 19.89 58.17 -24.65
N ARG A 602 20.41 59.08 -25.50
CA ARG A 602 21.40 60.08 -25.08
C ARG A 602 20.89 61.01 -23.99
N SER A 603 19.61 61.39 -24.03
CA SER A 603 19.03 62.24 -22.99
C SER A 603 18.98 61.55 -21.64
N GLN A 604 18.75 60.23 -21.62
CA GLN A 604 18.72 59.45 -20.38
C GLN A 604 20.12 59.28 -19.78
N TYR A 605 21.10 58.81 -20.56
CA TYR A 605 22.47 58.62 -20.06
C TYR A 605 23.53 59.00 -21.11
N PRO A 606 23.91 60.30 -21.19
CA PRO A 606 24.83 60.80 -22.21
C PRO A 606 26.19 60.08 -22.26
N ALA A 607 26.76 59.77 -21.09
CA ALA A 607 28.08 59.15 -20.99
C ALA A 607 28.10 57.71 -21.54
N GLY A 608 26.97 56.99 -21.51
CA GLY A 608 26.84 55.64 -22.05
C GLY A 608 26.86 55.56 -23.58
N TYR A 609 26.80 56.71 -24.25
CA TYR A 609 26.70 56.85 -25.70
C TYR A 609 27.67 57.91 -26.25
N GLU A 610 28.68 58.29 -25.46
CA GLU A 610 29.64 59.31 -25.85
C GLU A 610 30.41 58.88 -27.11
N GLY A 611 30.47 59.77 -28.10
CA GLY A 611 31.19 59.54 -29.35
C GLY A 611 30.49 58.65 -30.38
N MET A 612 29.29 58.13 -30.09
CA MET A 612 28.51 57.31 -31.03
C MET A 612 27.59 58.15 -31.92
N SER A 613 27.50 57.79 -33.21
CA SER A 613 26.48 58.31 -34.13
C SER A 613 25.07 57.80 -33.76
N ASP A 614 24.03 58.37 -34.35
CA ASP A 614 22.65 57.94 -34.13
C ASP A 614 22.45 56.48 -34.55
N GLU A 615 23.04 56.09 -35.68
CA GLU A 615 23.03 54.72 -36.19
C GLU A 615 23.80 53.76 -35.27
N GLU A 616 24.96 54.18 -34.77
CA GLU A 616 25.76 53.37 -33.83
C GLU A 616 25.03 53.17 -32.49
N ILE A 617 24.28 54.17 -32.02
CA ILE A 617 23.46 54.03 -30.80
C ILE A 617 22.34 53.02 -31.03
N VAL A 618 21.61 53.13 -32.14
CA VAL A 618 20.50 52.22 -32.45
C VAL A 618 21.00 50.78 -32.58
N GLU A 619 22.04 50.55 -33.37
CA GLU A 619 22.62 49.20 -33.55
C GLU A 619 23.12 48.62 -32.21
N ASN A 620 23.70 49.45 -31.33
CA ASN A 620 24.15 49.01 -30.01
C ASN A 620 22.96 48.65 -29.10
N MET A 621 21.87 49.43 -29.14
CA MET A 621 20.64 49.11 -28.39
C MET A 621 19.98 47.82 -28.91
N GLU A 622 19.92 47.61 -30.22
CA GLU A 622 19.39 46.38 -30.85
C GLU A 622 20.23 45.16 -30.47
N TYR A 623 21.57 45.29 -30.54
CA TYR A 623 22.49 44.25 -30.09
C TYR A 623 22.25 43.89 -28.62
N ARG A 624 22.23 44.89 -27.72
CA ARG A 624 22.00 44.66 -26.28
C ARG A 624 20.64 44.06 -26.02
N LEU A 625 19.60 44.49 -26.73
CA LEU A 625 18.25 43.92 -26.61
C LEU A 625 18.29 42.42 -26.88
N CYS A 626 18.85 42.03 -28.03
CA CYS A 626 18.81 40.65 -28.51
C CYS A 626 19.83 39.73 -27.85
N TYR A 627 21.06 40.20 -27.58
CA TYR A 627 22.14 39.35 -27.09
C TYR A 627 22.26 39.33 -25.56
N GLU A 628 21.71 40.32 -24.86
CA GLU A 628 21.90 40.48 -23.42
C GLU A 628 20.58 40.56 -22.65
N VAL A 629 19.74 41.54 -22.98
CA VAL A 629 18.58 41.91 -22.15
C VAL A 629 17.42 40.93 -22.28
N MET A 630 16.97 40.62 -23.49
CA MET A 630 15.91 39.62 -23.70
C MET A 630 16.29 38.21 -23.22
N PRO A 631 17.48 37.66 -23.50
CA PRO A 631 17.85 36.35 -22.94
C PRO A 631 17.97 36.42 -21.40
N GLY A 632 18.40 37.55 -20.85
CA GLY A 632 18.35 37.82 -19.41
C GLY A 632 16.94 37.77 -18.83
N ALA A 633 15.99 38.47 -19.47
CA ALA A 633 14.58 38.47 -19.09
C ALA A 633 13.93 37.08 -19.22
N LEU A 634 14.22 36.35 -20.30
CA LEU A 634 13.78 34.97 -20.48
C LEU A 634 14.29 34.08 -19.34
N SER A 635 15.55 34.23 -18.95
CA SER A 635 16.14 33.47 -17.82
C SER A 635 15.42 33.74 -16.49
N MET A 636 14.95 34.98 -16.28
CA MET A 636 14.19 35.36 -15.08
C MET A 636 12.75 34.84 -15.09
N LEU A 637 12.10 34.85 -16.27
CA LEU A 637 10.68 34.51 -16.42
C LEU A 637 10.43 33.02 -16.61
N TYR A 638 11.42 32.30 -17.14
CA TYR A 638 11.33 30.87 -17.48
C TYR A 638 12.48 30.09 -16.84
N PRO A 639 12.57 30.06 -15.49
CA PRO A 639 13.67 29.40 -14.77
C PRO A 639 13.70 27.88 -15.00
N ASP A 640 12.57 27.28 -15.37
CA ASP A 640 12.45 25.84 -15.61
C ASP A 640 12.77 25.43 -17.07
N ALA A 641 13.07 26.40 -17.95
CA ALA A 641 13.44 26.10 -19.32
C ALA A 641 14.75 25.28 -19.36
N LYS A 642 14.70 24.12 -20.00
CA LYS A 642 15.83 23.19 -20.12
C LYS A 642 16.02 22.75 -21.56
N ALA A 643 17.28 22.56 -21.95
CA ALA A 643 17.60 21.92 -23.23
C ALA A 643 17.18 20.44 -23.17
N ILE A 644 16.69 19.90 -24.29
CA ILE A 644 16.23 18.52 -24.39
C ILE A 644 17.06 17.82 -25.47
N GLU A 645 17.64 16.68 -25.12
CA GLU A 645 18.46 15.92 -26.07
C GLU A 645 17.63 15.52 -27.30
N GLY A 646 18.16 15.79 -28.49
CA GLY A 646 17.47 15.49 -29.75
C GLY A 646 16.36 16.45 -30.16
N LEU A 647 16.07 17.50 -29.38
CA LEU A 647 15.06 18.51 -29.70
C LEU A 647 15.61 19.93 -29.55
N ASP A 648 15.49 20.72 -30.61
CA ASP A 648 15.83 22.14 -30.57
C ASP A 648 14.68 22.93 -29.94
N VAL A 649 14.79 23.18 -28.63
CA VAL A 649 13.81 23.98 -27.88
C VAL A 649 14.01 25.46 -28.18
N VAL A 650 13.00 26.10 -28.77
CA VAL A 650 13.08 27.47 -29.27
C VAL A 650 12.01 28.37 -28.68
N TYR A 651 12.41 29.58 -28.28
CA TYR A 651 11.53 30.65 -27.82
C TYR A 651 11.50 31.75 -28.88
N THR A 652 10.32 31.98 -29.44
CA THR A 652 10.08 33.02 -30.44
C THR A 652 9.34 34.17 -29.78
N ILE A 653 9.89 35.38 -29.86
CA ILE A 653 9.31 36.60 -29.28
C ILE A 653 8.88 37.50 -30.42
N ASN A 654 7.58 37.81 -30.52
CA ASN A 654 7.05 38.86 -31.37
C ASN A 654 6.88 40.12 -30.53
N PHE A 655 7.46 41.24 -30.95
CA PHE A 655 7.51 42.47 -30.17
C PHE A 655 7.44 43.70 -31.07
N PHE A 656 7.17 44.86 -30.48
CA PHE A 656 7.02 46.11 -31.21
C PHE A 656 8.05 47.15 -30.80
N VAL A 657 8.59 47.83 -31.81
CA VAL A 657 9.63 48.85 -31.67
C VAL A 657 9.07 50.20 -32.09
N TYR A 658 9.46 51.25 -31.37
CA TYR A 658 9.08 52.62 -31.61
C TYR A 658 10.30 53.48 -31.96
N THR A 659 10.35 53.98 -33.19
CA THR A 659 11.36 54.94 -33.69
C THR A 659 10.74 56.30 -34.04
N GLY A 660 9.45 56.47 -33.75
CA GLY A 660 8.58 57.55 -34.24
C GLY A 660 7.30 57.00 -34.86
N SER A 661 7.37 55.78 -35.39
CA SER A 661 6.27 54.88 -35.73
C SER A 661 6.48 53.53 -35.06
N THR A 662 5.40 52.75 -34.92
CA THR A 662 5.45 51.41 -34.32
C THR A 662 5.57 50.34 -35.40
N THR A 663 6.54 49.44 -35.27
CA THR A 663 6.80 48.35 -36.21
C THR A 663 6.99 47.04 -35.46
N GLU A 664 6.47 45.94 -35.98
CA GLU A 664 6.60 44.60 -35.40
C GLU A 664 7.90 43.92 -35.83
N TYR A 665 8.54 43.23 -34.90
CA TYR A 665 9.75 42.44 -35.08
C TYR A 665 9.63 41.09 -34.37
N THR A 666 10.42 40.13 -34.82
CA THR A 666 10.50 38.80 -34.22
C THR A 666 11.94 38.49 -33.85
N ALA A 667 12.17 37.98 -32.64
CA ALA A 667 13.45 37.45 -32.17
C ALA A 667 13.30 35.97 -31.79
N VAL A 668 14.35 35.18 -32.01
CA VAL A 668 14.36 33.73 -31.81
C VAL A 668 15.53 33.36 -30.92
N TYR A 669 15.27 32.54 -29.90
CA TYR A 669 16.24 32.08 -28.91
C TYR A 669 16.21 30.57 -28.79
N LYS A 670 17.38 29.94 -28.71
CA LYS A 670 17.51 28.51 -28.44
C LYS A 670 17.82 28.29 -26.96
N VAL A 671 17.16 27.34 -26.32
CA VAL A 671 17.51 26.92 -24.96
C VAL A 671 18.73 26.00 -25.04
N VAL A 672 19.83 26.39 -24.40
CA VAL A 672 21.13 25.69 -24.47
C VAL A 672 21.61 25.17 -23.11
N GLY A 673 20.82 25.39 -22.06
CA GLY A 673 21.06 24.92 -20.70
C GLY A 673 19.94 25.37 -19.77
N PRO A 674 19.98 25.01 -18.48
CA PRO A 674 18.99 25.42 -17.49
C PRO A 674 18.87 26.95 -17.45
N ALA A 675 17.66 27.46 -17.74
CA ALA A 675 17.33 28.87 -17.88
C ALA A 675 18.32 29.66 -18.75
N LYS A 676 18.97 29.03 -19.73
CA LYS A 676 20.01 29.65 -20.56
C LYS A 676 19.57 29.71 -22.02
N PHE A 677 19.49 30.93 -22.54
CA PHE A 677 18.98 31.23 -23.87
C PHE A 677 20.11 31.80 -24.73
N GLU A 678 20.33 31.20 -25.89
CA GLU A 678 21.26 31.67 -26.92
C GLU A 678 20.47 32.34 -28.05
N PHE A 679 20.88 33.53 -28.44
CA PHE A 679 20.26 34.25 -29.55
C PHE A 679 20.50 33.52 -30.89
N VAL A 680 19.41 33.31 -31.64
CA VAL A 680 19.45 32.66 -32.97
C VAL A 680 19.34 33.71 -34.07
N SER A 681 18.24 34.47 -34.06
CA SER A 681 17.98 35.48 -35.08
C SER A 681 16.99 36.57 -34.64
N CYS A 682 17.02 37.73 -35.30
CA CYS A 682 16.00 38.77 -35.19
C CYS A 682 15.76 39.43 -36.54
N THR A 683 14.51 39.81 -36.80
CA THR A 683 14.10 40.52 -38.03
C THR A 683 14.57 41.97 -38.09
N PHE A 684 15.34 42.46 -37.10
CA PHE A 684 16.10 43.71 -37.24
C PHE A 684 17.06 43.66 -38.41
N TRP A 685 17.74 42.51 -38.57
CA TRP A 685 18.82 42.32 -39.52
C TRP A 685 18.38 41.36 -40.63
N GLU A 686 18.73 41.67 -41.88
CA GLU A 686 18.39 40.83 -43.04
C GLU A 686 18.98 39.42 -42.93
N ASP A 687 20.23 39.31 -42.44
CA ASP A 687 20.91 38.04 -42.16
C ASP A 687 20.51 37.44 -40.79
N GLY A 688 19.59 38.08 -40.07
CA GLY A 688 19.10 37.67 -38.77
C GLY A 688 20.03 37.99 -37.59
N LYS A 689 21.26 38.47 -37.82
CA LYS A 689 22.25 38.74 -36.76
C LYS A 689 22.85 40.13 -36.86
N SER A 690 23.23 40.68 -35.71
CA SER A 690 23.90 41.98 -35.64
C SER A 690 25.27 41.95 -36.32
N PRO A 691 25.65 42.98 -37.09
CA PRO A 691 27.01 43.21 -37.55
C PRO A 691 28.06 43.30 -36.42
N LEU A 692 27.65 43.55 -35.18
CA LEU A 692 28.53 43.58 -34.01
C LEU A 692 28.88 42.18 -33.49
N ALA A 693 28.12 41.15 -33.86
CA ALA A 693 28.39 39.76 -33.51
C ALA A 693 29.49 39.18 -34.42
N LYS A 694 30.75 39.34 -34.03
CA LYS A 694 31.92 38.74 -34.70
C LYS A 694 32.31 37.39 -34.12
#